data_AF-A0A7C2EAF8-F1
#
_entry.id   AF-A0A7C2EAF8-F1
#
_cell.length_a   1.000
_cell.length_b   1.000
_cell.length_c   1.000
_cell.angle_alpha   90.00
_cell.angle_beta   90.00
_cell.angle_gamma   90.00
#
_symmetry.space_group_name_H-M   'P 1'
#
loop_
_entity.id
_entity.type
_entity.pdbx_description
1 polymer ?
#
loop_
_entity_poly.entity_id
_entity_poly.type
_entity_poly.pdbx_seq_one_letter_code
_entity_poly.pdbx_strand_id
1 'polypeptide(L)'
;MKPIWSIVTGLVTLVWLASAQSVESRARQMELAGDAAGALALLEQAVEEQPQNAEHLAAYAEFLDRRGDPRARVAYTRLLERLPAGDGGGSRAQVARRLVLLDLVAGDNDAAARHLEAYRAAGGRALGTASVPRPVAGPPGESIEIPGPLTSFARMIAISPELEPENILPAIARNVVTSGYQASASYEGLQQTEYLKLAIRYLSQARELEKLADEQKVIRIEACDSPQTAELLRVLGYRMRGGCGSEVILETVNATRAFLTIDSGFPLAELEQALRTNRPFVHDFKPSRVPILYGEDYWLSAQERKRGEPFINVFLGDPALCRLYLGLSKLSPETAAAMRKAADVQRLKAFAHVLDFFGSLFEIRNGKAVVPGGDRAAATWAKLVGVSPEDPGEFFVRLIARDDGWMASYFDGLLRIEGPTYDYLTEPRRLERFYMAIRGRVTSPGPARPVFRSNADLMLLVARLRLEADGRPHVPGGLEIWKTLFMQQPEKEFDRRLKQTAAQWKEPDDLIEALFALCRKPVGNQPLKIYLTLSDINRIRPAPLAPATVDRLARSYNRLGAQYTLFTETGTLSDRTIFSFLDRADDIDRMGNRTLRADVAGSMQALVSLWQIAVRNGAIGADQADATLAAILEGFAKVRNARELFDVSVEGLNAILRAAGAPSNLSLQDRVLDLLAGTGKASDDEAHQRLLEEMMGYFESQKLVPVDLILDVARHLDALAEGRAQLDTALINRLESRLTELSLPYEGLSTVEKSGLSFGYWAQRHVEAQRRIRLRADIQKAIKDAEALRGLRGTLAPILRDTLVGFVYIHYAPPGAQVLRTNPLFVRSHDFLGMPGSVQTWQLAEVFGTGWPSNAGGRLVGSLSGLPYALAEAEQNFLVP
;
A
#
# COMPACT_ATOMS: atom_id res chain seq x y z
N MET A 1 34.33 21.92 70.48
CA MET A 1 34.07 23.25 69.87
C MET A 1 34.53 23.22 68.43
N LYS A 2 33.59 23.34 67.49
CA LYS A 2 33.68 23.69 66.05
C LYS A 2 34.72 23.00 65.12
N PRO A 3 34.39 22.90 63.81
CA PRO A 3 34.60 21.69 63.00
C PRO A 3 35.20 22.00 61.61
N ILE A 4 35.02 21.07 60.66
CA ILE A 4 35.00 21.29 59.19
C ILE A 4 36.35 21.63 58.55
N TRP A 5 36.99 20.62 57.96
CA TRP A 5 37.71 20.68 56.67
C TRP A 5 38.27 19.27 56.42
N SER A 6 37.64 18.46 55.53
CA SER A 6 38.29 17.31 54.84
C SER A 6 37.39 16.49 53.91
N ILE A 7 36.07 16.75 53.79
CA ILE A 7 35.18 15.94 52.92
C ILE A 7 34.93 16.57 51.52
N VAL A 8 35.49 17.75 51.22
CA VAL A 8 35.17 18.47 49.96
C VAL A 8 36.08 18.10 48.77
N THR A 9 37.22 17.44 48.97
CA THR A 9 38.14 17.12 47.85
C THR A 9 37.92 15.76 47.18
N GLY A 10 37.03 14.91 47.70
CA GLY A 10 36.70 13.60 47.10
C GLY A 10 35.44 13.58 46.21
N LEU A 11 34.65 14.66 46.19
CA LEU A 11 33.35 14.71 45.50
C LEU A 11 33.31 15.69 44.32
N VAL A 12 34.41 16.40 44.05
CA VAL A 12 34.53 17.33 42.91
C VAL A 12 35.21 16.69 41.69
N THR A 13 35.80 15.51 41.82
CA THR A 13 36.50 14.80 40.72
C THR A 13 35.69 13.65 40.10
N LEU A 14 34.46 13.39 40.53
CA LEU A 14 33.59 12.33 39.99
C LEU A 14 32.32 12.83 39.26
N VAL A 15 32.19 14.15 39.05
CA VAL A 15 31.07 14.77 38.31
C VAL A 15 31.52 15.38 36.96
N TRP A 16 32.79 15.27 36.57
CA TRP A 16 33.32 15.80 35.30
C TRP A 16 33.71 14.72 34.27
N LEU A 17 32.98 13.59 34.26
CA LEU A 17 33.03 12.60 33.17
C LEU A 17 31.63 12.15 32.72
N ALA A 18 30.64 13.03 32.82
CA ALA A 18 29.46 12.95 31.95
C ALA A 18 29.90 13.46 30.57
N SER A 19 30.23 12.55 29.66
CA SER A 19 30.50 12.85 28.26
C SER A 19 29.39 13.76 27.70
N ALA A 20 29.74 15.00 27.34
CA ALA A 20 28.85 15.89 26.62
C ALA A 20 28.40 15.17 25.34
N GLN A 21 27.11 14.81 25.27
CA GLN A 21 26.55 14.16 24.09
C GLN A 21 26.68 15.09 22.88
N SER A 22 27.19 14.57 21.76
CA SER A 22 27.33 15.30 20.50
C SER A 22 25.95 15.74 19.97
N VAL A 23 25.89 16.88 19.28
CA VAL A 23 24.65 17.39 18.65
C VAL A 23 24.00 16.32 17.77
N GLU A 24 24.81 15.55 17.04
CA GLU A 24 24.36 14.42 16.23
C GLU A 24 23.68 13.33 17.06
N SER A 25 24.28 12.91 18.18
CA SER A 25 23.69 11.87 19.04
C SER A 25 22.35 12.31 19.64
N ARG A 26 22.23 13.60 19.98
CA ARG A 26 20.99 14.21 20.45
C ARG A 26 19.94 14.25 19.34
N ALA A 27 20.31 14.69 18.14
CA ALA A 27 19.43 14.68 16.99
C ALA A 27 18.93 13.26 16.65
N ARG A 28 19.81 12.24 16.67
CA ARG A 28 19.42 10.84 16.46
C ARG A 28 18.49 10.30 17.54
N GLN A 29 18.69 10.68 18.80
CA GLN A 29 17.77 10.32 19.89
C GLN A 29 16.39 10.96 19.70
N MET A 30 16.34 12.22 19.23
CA MET A 30 15.10 12.90 18.86
C MET A 30 14.42 12.21 17.67
N GLU A 31 15.17 11.76 16.67
CA GLU A 31 14.62 10.96 15.56
C GLU A 31 14.05 9.62 16.03
N LEU A 32 14.77 8.86 16.86
CA LEU A 32 14.29 7.61 17.46
C LEU A 32 13.10 7.84 18.39
N ALA A 33 12.94 9.07 18.87
CA ALA A 33 11.85 9.51 19.71
C ALA A 33 10.60 9.95 18.93
N GLY A 34 10.66 10.03 17.60
CA GLY A 34 9.59 10.56 16.75
C GLY A 34 9.68 12.05 16.45
N ASP A 35 10.57 12.79 17.11
CA ASP A 35 10.74 14.24 16.96
C ASP A 35 11.75 14.60 15.86
N ALA A 36 11.36 14.35 14.61
CA ALA A 36 12.18 14.72 13.46
C ALA A 36 12.27 16.25 13.26
N ALA A 37 11.22 17.01 13.61
CA ALA A 37 11.19 18.46 13.45
C ALA A 37 12.16 19.16 14.42
N GLY A 38 12.18 18.74 15.68
CA GLY A 38 13.14 19.22 16.67
C GLY A 38 14.57 18.79 16.35
N ALA A 39 14.78 17.57 15.83
CA ALA A 39 16.09 17.14 15.34
C ALA A 39 16.60 18.04 14.20
N LEU A 40 15.73 18.43 13.26
CA LEU A 40 16.06 19.36 12.19
C LEU A 40 16.43 20.73 12.75
N ALA A 41 15.59 21.31 13.61
CA ALA A 41 15.82 22.63 14.20
C ALA A 41 17.14 22.68 14.98
N LEU A 42 17.45 21.63 15.74
CA LEU A 42 18.71 21.48 16.46
C LEU A 42 19.92 21.46 15.51
N LEU A 43 19.84 20.72 14.42
CA LEU A 43 20.92 20.63 13.42
C LEU A 43 21.08 21.92 12.62
N GLU A 44 19.98 22.58 12.25
CA GLU A 44 19.98 23.88 11.59
C GLU A 44 20.65 24.93 12.50
N GLN A 45 20.22 25.03 13.76
CA GLN A 45 20.82 25.94 14.73
C GLN A 45 22.31 25.65 14.94
N ALA A 46 22.71 24.38 15.03
CA ALA A 46 24.11 24.01 15.22
C ALA A 46 25.00 24.38 14.02
N VAL A 47 24.45 24.34 12.80
CA VAL A 47 25.14 24.80 11.59
C VAL A 47 25.14 26.33 11.50
N GLU A 48 24.11 27.02 11.96
CA GLU A 48 24.07 28.49 12.01
C GLU A 48 25.05 29.07 13.03
N GLU A 49 25.13 28.47 14.22
CA GLU A 49 26.05 28.90 15.29
C GLU A 49 27.52 28.58 14.94
N GLN A 50 27.76 27.47 14.25
CA GLN A 50 29.10 27.01 13.87
C GLN A 50 29.16 26.58 12.39
N PRO A 51 29.08 27.53 11.44
CA PRO A 51 28.98 27.23 10.01
C PRO A 51 30.24 26.62 9.40
N GLN A 52 31.33 26.58 10.16
CA GLN A 52 32.63 26.01 9.77
C GLN A 52 32.84 24.60 10.33
N ASN A 53 31.96 24.11 11.19
CA ASN A 53 32.11 22.82 11.84
C ASN A 53 31.68 21.69 10.88
N ALA A 54 32.64 20.88 10.43
CA ALA A 54 32.40 19.80 9.48
C ALA A 54 31.50 18.69 10.05
N GLU A 55 31.53 18.42 11.36
CA GLU A 55 30.67 17.41 11.99
C GLU A 55 29.20 17.86 12.00
N HIS A 56 28.94 19.13 12.32
CA HIS A 56 27.58 19.69 12.26
C HIS A 56 27.02 19.69 10.83
N LEU A 57 27.84 20.10 9.86
CA LEU A 57 27.48 20.06 8.44
C LEU A 57 27.22 18.64 7.94
N ALA A 58 28.01 17.65 8.38
CA ALA A 58 27.80 16.24 8.04
C ALA A 58 26.48 15.69 8.60
N ALA A 59 26.22 15.90 9.90
CA ALA A 59 25.00 15.45 10.54
C ALA A 59 23.75 16.11 9.91
N TYR A 60 23.82 17.41 9.61
CA TYR A 60 22.75 18.14 8.94
C TYR A 60 22.51 17.65 7.50
N ALA A 61 23.58 17.46 6.72
CA ALA A 61 23.46 16.97 5.35
C ALA A 61 22.88 15.53 5.29
N GLU A 62 23.35 14.62 6.14
CA GLU A 62 22.79 13.25 6.24
C GLU A 62 21.34 13.25 6.70
N PHE A 63 20.96 14.14 7.63
CA PHE A 63 19.59 14.26 8.10
C PHE A 63 18.62 14.64 6.97
N LEU A 64 19.00 15.64 6.16
CA LEU A 64 18.22 16.09 5.00
C LEU A 64 18.14 15.02 3.91
N ASP A 65 19.28 14.37 3.64
CA ASP A 65 19.43 13.39 2.58
C ASP A 65 18.60 12.11 2.81
N ARG A 66 18.56 11.60 4.05
CA ARG A 66 17.69 10.47 4.44
C ARG A 66 16.20 10.74 4.20
N ARG A 67 15.81 12.02 4.07
CA ARG A 67 14.43 12.48 3.87
C ARG A 67 14.16 12.99 2.45
N GLY A 68 15.14 12.95 1.56
CA GLY A 68 15.01 13.46 0.20
C GLY A 68 14.80 14.98 0.11
N ASP A 69 15.21 15.74 1.12
CA ASP A 69 15.08 17.20 1.10
C ASP A 69 16.06 17.80 0.07
N PRO A 70 15.59 18.63 -0.89
CA PRO A 70 16.45 19.25 -1.90
C PRO A 70 17.62 20.06 -1.33
N ARG A 71 17.52 20.57 -0.10
CA ARG A 71 18.59 21.32 0.59
C ARG A 71 19.83 20.47 0.87
N ALA A 72 19.72 19.13 0.84
CA ALA A 72 20.84 18.22 1.06
C ALA A 72 22.03 18.49 0.11
N ARG A 73 21.75 18.81 -1.16
CA ARG A 73 22.80 19.15 -2.15
C ARG A 73 23.65 20.31 -1.67
N VAL A 74 23.01 21.40 -1.24
CA VAL A 74 23.72 22.60 -0.76
C VAL A 74 24.51 22.30 0.51
N ALA A 75 23.95 21.53 1.44
CA ALA A 75 24.62 21.15 2.69
C ALA A 75 25.86 20.28 2.43
N TYR A 76 25.77 19.27 1.58
CA TYR A 76 26.93 18.45 1.20
C TYR A 76 27.97 19.23 0.41
N THR A 77 27.60 20.18 -0.45
CA THR A 77 28.57 21.05 -1.15
C THR A 77 29.37 21.87 -0.14
N ARG A 78 28.69 22.49 0.84
CA ARG A 78 29.35 23.22 1.92
C ARG A 78 30.28 22.31 2.72
N LEU A 79 29.85 21.08 3.04
CA LEU A 79 30.70 20.11 3.73
C LEU A 79 31.94 19.73 2.89
N LEU A 80 31.75 19.48 1.59
CA LEU A 80 32.84 19.13 0.68
C LEU A 80 33.89 20.24 0.63
N GLU A 81 33.50 21.52 0.67
CA GLU A 81 34.44 22.64 0.71
C GLU A 81 35.28 22.71 2.00
N ARG A 82 34.80 22.12 3.10
CA ARG A 82 35.49 22.16 4.42
C ARG A 82 36.36 20.94 4.70
N LEU A 83 36.12 19.81 4.03
CA LEU A 83 36.91 18.60 4.24
C LEU A 83 38.32 18.75 3.62
N PRO A 84 39.41 18.35 4.31
CA PRO A 84 40.76 18.47 3.78
C PRO A 84 41.00 17.51 2.59
N ALA A 85 41.84 17.91 1.64
CA ALA A 85 42.13 17.16 0.41
C ALA A 85 42.87 15.81 0.62
N GLY A 86 43.31 15.52 1.85
CA GLY A 86 44.07 14.32 2.20
C GLY A 86 43.63 13.71 3.54
N ASP A 87 42.32 13.63 3.80
CA ASP A 87 41.85 12.89 4.97
C ASP A 87 42.24 11.40 4.84
N GLY A 88 43.05 10.88 5.75
CA GLY A 88 43.44 9.47 5.74
C GLY A 88 42.25 8.49 5.87
N GLY A 89 41.03 9.00 6.07
CA GLY A 89 39.77 8.25 6.21
C GLY A 89 38.85 8.24 5.00
N GLY A 90 39.13 8.99 3.93
CA GLY A 90 38.32 8.98 2.69
C GLY A 90 36.94 9.63 2.80
N SER A 91 36.68 10.44 3.82
CA SER A 91 35.38 11.11 4.02
C SER A 91 35.10 12.13 2.92
N ARG A 92 36.13 12.85 2.43
CA ARG A 92 36.00 13.76 1.27
C ARG A 92 35.52 13.02 0.03
N ALA A 93 36.04 11.82 -0.22
CA ALA A 93 35.60 10.97 -1.33
C ALA A 93 34.15 10.49 -1.13
N GLN A 94 33.73 10.15 0.09
CA GLN A 94 32.35 9.74 0.34
C GLN A 94 31.35 10.88 0.09
N VAL A 95 31.65 12.09 0.56
CA VAL A 95 30.81 13.27 0.33
C VAL A 95 30.74 13.63 -1.16
N ALA A 96 31.89 13.66 -1.85
CA ALA A 96 31.93 13.89 -3.29
C ALA A 96 31.13 12.83 -4.07
N ARG A 97 31.23 11.56 -3.68
CA ARG A 97 30.43 10.47 -4.27
C ARG A 97 28.94 10.70 -4.06
N ARG A 98 28.52 11.13 -2.87
CA ARG A 98 27.10 11.38 -2.59
C ARG A 98 26.56 12.55 -3.42
N LEU A 99 27.35 13.62 -3.55
CA LEU A 99 27.01 14.75 -4.42
C LEU A 99 26.84 14.36 -5.88
N VAL A 100 27.71 13.48 -6.43
CA VAL A 100 27.51 12.93 -7.79
C VAL A 100 26.14 12.29 -7.93
N LEU A 101 25.73 11.48 -6.96
CA LEU A 101 24.42 10.81 -7.00
C LEU A 101 23.26 11.81 -6.90
N LEU A 102 23.35 12.78 -5.99
CA LEU A 102 22.31 13.80 -5.81
C LEU A 102 22.16 14.70 -7.04
N ASP A 103 23.26 15.04 -7.70
CA ASP A 103 23.23 15.84 -8.94
C ASP A 103 22.63 15.05 -10.10
N LEU A 104 22.95 13.76 -10.24
CA LEU A 104 22.32 12.88 -11.23
C LEU A 104 20.81 12.74 -11.01
N VAL A 105 20.38 12.58 -9.75
CA VAL A 105 18.95 12.55 -9.38
C VAL A 105 18.26 13.87 -9.73
N ALA A 106 18.96 15.00 -9.57
CA ALA A 106 18.46 16.32 -9.94
C ALA A 106 18.59 16.65 -11.44
N GLY A 107 19.14 15.76 -12.26
CA GLY A 107 19.38 15.98 -13.69
C GLY A 107 20.52 16.96 -14.02
N ASP A 108 21.32 17.37 -13.04
CA ASP A 108 22.42 18.33 -13.19
C ASP A 108 23.73 17.62 -13.55
N ASN A 109 23.82 17.20 -14.81
CA ASN A 109 24.97 16.43 -15.31
C ASN A 109 26.29 17.22 -15.23
N ASP A 110 26.25 18.55 -15.31
CA ASP A 110 27.45 19.38 -15.20
C ASP A 110 27.97 19.41 -13.76
N ALA A 111 27.09 19.54 -12.77
CA ALA A 111 27.48 19.42 -11.36
C ALA A 111 27.96 18.02 -11.03
N ALA A 112 27.26 16.99 -11.51
CA ALA A 112 27.67 15.60 -11.32
C ALA A 112 29.08 15.35 -11.90
N ALA A 113 29.40 15.91 -13.07
CA ALA A 113 30.73 15.78 -13.68
C ALA A 113 31.82 16.44 -12.82
N ARG A 114 31.57 17.66 -12.31
CA ARG A 114 32.50 18.36 -11.40
C ARG A 114 32.73 17.59 -10.10
N HIS A 115 31.67 17.08 -9.47
CA HIS A 115 31.80 16.31 -8.24
C HIS A 115 32.42 14.93 -8.47
N LEU A 116 32.29 14.35 -9.68
CA LEU A 116 32.99 13.13 -10.04
C LEU A 116 34.50 13.35 -10.18
N GLU A 117 34.94 14.51 -10.69
CA GLU A 117 36.34 14.90 -10.66
C GLU A 117 36.84 15.12 -9.23
N ALA A 118 36.05 15.80 -8.38
CA ALA A 118 36.37 15.96 -6.96
C ALA A 118 36.49 14.62 -6.22
N TYR A 119 35.62 13.65 -6.55
CA TYR A 119 35.67 12.28 -6.04
C TYR A 119 36.96 11.56 -6.40
N ARG A 120 37.37 11.64 -7.68
CA ARG A 120 38.63 11.03 -8.15
C ARG A 120 39.84 11.71 -7.52
N ALA A 121 39.84 13.04 -7.44
CA ALA A 121 40.91 13.82 -6.81
C ALA A 121 41.06 13.48 -5.32
N ALA A 122 39.97 13.14 -4.64
CA ALA A 122 39.96 12.66 -3.25
C ALA A 122 40.38 11.17 -3.10
N GLY A 123 40.88 10.53 -4.16
CA GLY A 123 41.34 9.13 -4.12
C GLY A 123 40.24 8.08 -4.27
N GLY A 124 39.02 8.49 -4.64
CA GLY A 124 37.89 7.61 -4.84
C GLY A 124 38.06 6.62 -6.00
N ARG A 125 37.96 5.31 -5.72
CA ARG A 125 38.17 4.24 -6.72
C ARG A 125 36.89 3.65 -7.31
N ALA A 126 35.79 3.62 -6.55
CA ALA A 126 34.55 2.92 -6.93
C ALA A 126 33.90 3.50 -8.20
N LEU A 127 34.04 4.82 -8.42
CA LEU A 127 33.61 5.51 -9.65
C LEU A 127 34.81 5.97 -10.52
N GLY A 128 36.01 5.43 -10.29
CA GLY A 128 37.24 5.94 -10.90
C GLY A 128 37.21 5.96 -12.43
N THR A 129 36.55 4.98 -13.04
CA THR A 129 36.37 4.86 -14.49
C THR A 129 34.99 5.29 -14.98
N ALA A 130 34.06 5.63 -14.07
CA ALA A 130 32.72 6.08 -14.45
C ALA A 130 32.80 7.43 -15.17
N SER A 131 31.92 7.72 -16.11
CA SER A 131 31.76 9.04 -16.71
C SER A 131 30.32 9.50 -16.50
N VAL A 132 30.11 10.77 -16.19
CA VAL A 132 28.75 11.32 -16.23
C VAL A 132 28.33 11.39 -17.70
N PRO A 133 27.25 10.70 -18.12
CA PRO A 133 26.77 10.82 -19.47
C PRO A 133 26.33 12.27 -19.66
N ARG A 134 27.04 13.01 -20.53
CA ARG A 134 26.46 14.23 -21.09
C ARG A 134 25.19 13.79 -21.81
N PRO A 135 24.06 14.51 -21.67
CA PRO A 135 22.96 14.32 -22.60
C PRO A 135 23.58 14.50 -23.98
N VAL A 136 23.67 13.41 -24.73
CA VAL A 136 23.80 13.55 -26.17
C VAL A 136 22.51 14.25 -26.51
N ALA A 137 22.57 15.55 -26.81
CA ALA A 137 21.46 16.21 -27.46
C ALA A 137 21.14 15.32 -28.65
N GLY A 138 20.07 14.54 -28.53
CA GLY A 138 19.58 13.76 -29.63
C GLY A 138 19.39 14.74 -30.79
N PRO A 139 19.48 14.26 -32.05
CA PRO A 139 18.96 15.07 -33.14
C PRO A 139 17.57 15.60 -32.72
N PRO A 140 17.22 16.87 -33.01
CA PRO A 140 15.95 17.44 -32.60
C PRO A 140 14.87 16.41 -32.92
N GLY A 141 14.24 15.90 -31.88
CA GLY A 141 13.38 14.73 -31.99
C GLY A 141 12.34 15.02 -33.06
N GLU A 142 12.15 14.07 -33.98
CA GLU A 142 10.99 14.14 -34.85
C GLU A 142 9.74 14.30 -33.97
N SER A 143 8.77 15.07 -34.45
CA SER A 143 7.58 15.41 -33.68
C SER A 143 6.35 15.13 -34.52
N ILE A 144 5.27 14.72 -33.88
CA ILE A 144 3.95 14.68 -34.50
C ILE A 144 3.19 15.98 -34.22
N GLU A 145 2.22 16.28 -35.06
CA GLU A 145 1.24 17.33 -34.81
C GLU A 145 -0.06 16.74 -34.24
N ILE A 146 -0.52 17.30 -33.13
CA ILE A 146 -1.83 17.04 -32.57
C ILE A 146 -2.71 18.26 -32.86
N PRO A 147 -3.88 18.09 -33.52
CA PRO A 147 -4.75 19.21 -33.86
C PRO A 147 -5.19 20.03 -32.63
N GLY A 148 -5.01 21.34 -32.71
CA GLY A 148 -5.37 22.30 -31.67
C GLY A 148 -4.42 22.38 -30.46
N PRO A 149 -4.76 23.22 -29.47
CA PRO A 149 -3.96 23.45 -28.28
C PRO A 149 -3.83 22.20 -27.40
N LEU A 150 -2.62 21.98 -26.86
CA LEU A 150 -2.30 20.77 -26.09
C LEU A 150 -3.15 20.66 -24.83
N THR A 151 -3.46 21.78 -24.19
CA THR A 151 -4.31 21.83 -22.99
C THR A 151 -5.68 21.21 -23.23
N SER A 152 -6.28 21.45 -24.39
CA SER A 152 -7.57 20.87 -24.77
C SER A 152 -7.46 19.37 -24.99
N PHE A 153 -6.44 18.92 -25.73
CA PHE A 153 -6.23 17.48 -25.95
C PHE A 153 -5.86 16.75 -24.65
N ALA A 154 -5.02 17.35 -23.79
CA ALA A 154 -4.58 16.79 -22.52
C ALA A 154 -5.74 16.52 -21.57
N ARG A 155 -6.73 17.42 -21.52
CA ARG A 155 -7.99 17.21 -20.79
C ARG A 155 -8.76 16.00 -21.32
N MET A 156 -8.95 15.93 -22.64
CA MET A 156 -9.72 14.85 -23.26
C MET A 156 -9.06 13.47 -23.10
N ILE A 157 -7.73 13.42 -23.09
CA ILE A 157 -6.96 12.17 -22.94
C ILE A 157 -6.56 11.91 -21.48
N ALA A 158 -7.02 12.74 -20.54
CA ALA A 158 -6.80 12.62 -19.08
C ALA A 158 -5.32 12.55 -18.67
N ILE A 159 -4.50 13.48 -19.16
CA ILE A 159 -3.09 13.65 -18.77
C ILE A 159 -2.84 15.03 -18.15
N SER A 160 -1.86 15.13 -17.25
CA SER A 160 -1.52 16.40 -16.59
C SER A 160 -0.98 17.42 -17.61
N PRO A 161 -1.40 18.70 -17.55
CA PRO A 161 -0.84 19.76 -18.38
C PRO A 161 0.62 20.11 -18.03
N GLU A 162 1.11 19.64 -16.88
CA GLU A 162 2.49 19.87 -16.41
C GLU A 162 3.48 18.79 -16.87
N LEU A 163 3.04 17.85 -17.73
CA LEU A 163 3.93 16.84 -18.27
C LEU A 163 4.97 17.46 -19.21
N GLU A 164 6.23 17.08 -19.00
CA GLU A 164 7.30 17.38 -19.96
C GLU A 164 6.96 16.80 -21.35
N PRO A 165 7.33 17.49 -22.44
CA PRO A 165 6.94 17.10 -23.80
C PRO A 165 7.27 15.65 -24.16
N GLU A 166 8.41 15.11 -23.70
CA GLU A 166 8.81 13.73 -23.98
C GLU A 166 7.90 12.68 -23.32
N ASN A 167 7.18 13.06 -22.26
CA ASN A 167 6.33 12.18 -21.47
C ASN A 167 4.85 12.17 -21.92
N ILE A 168 4.48 13.03 -22.89
CA ILE A 168 3.11 13.12 -23.40
C ILE A 168 2.69 11.82 -24.10
N LEU A 169 3.42 11.36 -25.13
CA LEU A 169 3.07 10.12 -25.85
C LEU A 169 3.12 8.87 -24.96
N PRO A 170 4.12 8.68 -24.07
CA PRO A 170 4.06 7.62 -23.07
C PRO A 170 2.81 7.69 -22.17
N ALA A 171 2.42 8.88 -21.69
CA ALA A 171 1.23 9.02 -20.86
C ALA A 171 -0.06 8.65 -21.62
N ILE A 172 -0.19 9.10 -22.87
CA ILE A 172 -1.31 8.73 -23.76
C ILE A 172 -1.35 7.21 -23.94
N ALA A 173 -0.21 6.59 -24.27
CA ALA A 173 -0.12 5.16 -24.46
C ALA A 173 -0.56 4.36 -23.23
N ARG A 174 -0.15 4.82 -22.03
CA ARG A 174 -0.58 4.22 -20.77
C ARG A 174 -2.09 4.27 -20.62
N ASN A 175 -2.70 5.45 -20.79
CA ASN A 175 -4.14 5.62 -20.64
C ASN A 175 -4.94 4.81 -21.68
N VAL A 176 -4.45 4.70 -22.91
CA VAL A 176 -5.06 3.84 -23.94
C VAL A 176 -5.02 2.36 -23.52
N VAL A 177 -3.88 1.89 -23.01
CA VAL A 177 -3.71 0.49 -22.59
C VAL A 177 -4.54 0.15 -21.35
N THR A 178 -4.63 1.06 -20.37
CA THR A 178 -5.34 0.78 -19.11
C THR A 178 -6.83 1.08 -19.16
N SER A 179 -7.23 2.11 -19.89
CA SER A 179 -8.57 2.70 -19.82
C SER A 179 -9.24 2.86 -21.18
N GLY A 180 -8.49 2.69 -22.28
CA GLY A 180 -9.02 2.87 -23.64
C GLY A 180 -9.80 1.68 -24.20
N TYR A 181 -9.51 0.48 -23.71
CA TYR A 181 -10.13 -0.75 -24.17
C TYR A 181 -10.60 -1.61 -23.00
N GLN A 182 -11.71 -2.32 -23.19
CA GLN A 182 -12.23 -3.31 -22.26
C GLN A 182 -12.53 -4.63 -22.98
N ALA A 183 -12.54 -5.74 -22.24
CA ALA A 183 -12.94 -7.03 -22.79
C ALA A 183 -14.41 -6.97 -23.25
N SER A 184 -14.70 -7.51 -24.44
CA SER A 184 -16.07 -7.66 -24.90
C SER A 184 -16.85 -8.61 -23.98
N ALA A 185 -18.18 -8.48 -23.94
CA ALA A 185 -19.05 -9.38 -23.18
C ALA A 185 -18.92 -10.87 -23.61
N SER A 186 -18.45 -11.13 -24.84
CA SER A 186 -18.16 -12.46 -25.35
C SER A 186 -16.74 -12.97 -25.02
N TYR A 187 -15.87 -12.13 -24.43
CA TYR A 187 -14.43 -12.38 -24.22
C TYR A 187 -13.63 -12.69 -25.52
N GLU A 188 -14.23 -12.50 -26.70
CA GLU A 188 -13.62 -12.77 -28.01
C GLU A 188 -12.84 -11.58 -28.59
N GLY A 189 -12.76 -10.45 -27.89
CA GLY A 189 -11.98 -9.30 -28.34
C GLY A 189 -11.98 -8.12 -27.38
N LEU A 190 -11.28 -7.06 -27.77
CA LEU A 190 -11.29 -5.76 -27.08
C LEU A 190 -12.27 -4.81 -27.77
N GLN A 191 -13.01 -4.05 -26.97
CA GLN A 191 -13.89 -2.97 -27.43
C GLN A 191 -13.43 -1.64 -26.87
N GLN A 192 -13.57 -0.57 -27.64
CA GLN A 192 -13.25 0.79 -27.20
C GLN A 192 -14.19 1.20 -26.07
N THR A 193 -13.62 1.74 -25.00
CA THR A 193 -14.39 2.37 -23.91
C THR A 193 -14.97 3.70 -24.38
N GLU A 194 -15.94 4.23 -23.63
CA GLU A 194 -16.47 5.57 -23.92
C GLU A 194 -15.39 6.66 -23.82
N TYR A 195 -14.43 6.51 -22.90
CA TYR A 195 -13.24 7.37 -22.80
C TYR A 195 -12.49 7.47 -24.15
N LEU A 196 -12.13 6.33 -24.76
CA LEU A 196 -11.37 6.35 -26.02
C LEU A 196 -12.21 6.87 -27.19
N LYS A 197 -13.51 6.53 -27.23
CA LYS A 197 -14.43 7.06 -28.25
C LYS A 197 -14.51 8.58 -28.17
N LEU A 198 -14.54 9.17 -26.98
CA LEU A 198 -14.55 10.62 -26.78
C LEU A 198 -13.26 11.25 -27.28
N ALA A 199 -12.09 10.70 -26.94
CA ALA A 199 -10.80 11.19 -27.43
C ALA A 199 -10.70 11.17 -28.97
N ILE A 200 -11.16 10.10 -29.62
CA ILE A 200 -11.20 9.98 -31.08
C ILE A 200 -12.16 11.02 -31.70
N ARG A 201 -13.35 11.19 -31.11
CA ARG A 201 -14.31 12.20 -31.58
C ARG A 201 -13.79 13.62 -31.41
N TYR A 202 -13.08 13.91 -30.32
CA TYR A 202 -12.39 15.19 -30.12
C TYR A 202 -11.40 15.46 -31.26
N LEU A 203 -10.53 14.51 -31.62
CA LEU A 203 -9.59 14.70 -32.73
C LEU A 203 -10.30 14.99 -34.06
N SER A 204 -11.46 14.38 -34.30
CA SER A 204 -12.28 14.71 -35.47
C SER A 204 -12.79 16.15 -35.43
N GLN A 205 -13.33 16.59 -34.29
CA GLN A 205 -13.84 17.95 -34.10
C GLN A 205 -12.71 18.99 -34.20
N ALA A 206 -11.55 18.71 -33.59
CA ALA A 206 -10.39 19.58 -33.64
C ALA A 206 -9.87 19.78 -35.07
N ARG A 207 -9.87 18.74 -35.92
CA ARG A 207 -9.53 18.88 -37.35
C ARG A 207 -10.54 19.71 -38.14
N GLU A 208 -11.82 19.68 -37.77
CA GLU A 208 -12.82 20.57 -38.36
C GLU A 208 -12.58 22.03 -37.93
N LEU A 209 -12.25 22.26 -36.65
CA LEU A 209 -11.90 23.59 -36.14
C LEU A 209 -10.61 24.14 -36.78
N GLU A 210 -9.62 23.28 -37.00
CA GLU A 210 -8.37 23.67 -37.65
C GLU A 210 -8.57 24.16 -39.09
N LYS A 211 -9.57 23.61 -39.80
CA LYS A 211 -9.95 24.08 -41.15
C LYS A 211 -10.62 25.46 -41.15
N LEU A 212 -11.16 25.88 -40.00
CA LEU A 212 -11.75 27.22 -39.82
C LEU A 212 -10.71 28.25 -39.38
N ALA A 213 -9.53 27.81 -38.98
CA ALA A 213 -8.44 28.69 -38.61
C ALA A 213 -7.78 29.32 -39.86
N ASP A 214 -7.25 30.53 -39.70
CA ASP A 214 -6.50 31.23 -40.73
C ASP A 214 -5.12 30.59 -41.01
N GLU A 215 -4.32 31.19 -41.89
CA GLU A 215 -2.96 30.71 -42.19
C GLU A 215 -2.04 30.71 -40.96
N GLN A 216 -2.32 31.56 -39.97
CA GLN A 216 -1.63 31.62 -38.68
C GLN A 216 -2.18 30.61 -37.65
N LYS A 217 -3.14 29.77 -38.07
CA LYS A 217 -3.85 28.78 -37.26
C LYS A 217 -4.62 29.42 -36.10
N VAL A 218 -5.18 30.61 -36.34
CA VAL A 218 -6.05 31.32 -35.40
C VAL A 218 -7.49 31.31 -35.91
N ILE A 219 -8.43 30.94 -35.05
CA ILE A 219 -9.87 31.04 -35.35
C ILE A 219 -10.29 32.49 -35.11
N ARG A 220 -10.78 33.16 -36.17
CA ARG A 220 -11.25 34.55 -36.13
C ARG A 220 -12.69 34.65 -36.57
N ILE A 221 -13.54 35.18 -35.71
CA ILE A 221 -14.92 35.54 -36.03
C ILE A 221 -15.04 37.06 -35.93
N GLU A 222 -15.12 37.75 -37.06
CA GLU A 222 -15.17 39.21 -37.11
C GLU A 222 -16.57 39.77 -36.88
N ALA A 223 -17.59 39.09 -37.40
CA ALA A 223 -18.99 39.52 -37.34
C ALA A 223 -19.90 38.37 -36.93
N CYS A 224 -20.90 38.68 -36.10
CA CYS A 224 -21.86 37.68 -35.63
C CYS A 224 -22.66 37.06 -36.78
N ASP A 225 -23.15 37.85 -37.74
CA ASP A 225 -23.93 37.38 -38.89
C ASP A 225 -23.02 37.03 -40.07
N SER A 226 -22.13 36.04 -39.87
CA SER A 226 -21.21 35.57 -40.90
C SER A 226 -21.35 34.05 -41.15
N PRO A 227 -21.10 33.58 -42.38
CA PRO A 227 -21.04 32.15 -42.67
C PRO A 227 -20.04 31.39 -41.78
N GLN A 228 -18.93 32.04 -41.42
CA GLN A 228 -17.91 31.51 -40.53
C GLN A 228 -18.44 31.29 -39.10
N THR A 229 -19.27 32.21 -38.58
CA THR A 229 -19.96 32.02 -37.30
C THR A 229 -20.88 30.81 -37.33
N ALA A 230 -21.70 30.68 -38.39
CA ALA A 230 -22.62 29.56 -38.53
C ALA A 230 -21.88 28.22 -38.59
N GLU A 231 -20.78 28.16 -39.32
CA GLU A 231 -19.95 26.98 -39.45
C GLU A 231 -19.19 26.63 -38.16
N LEU A 232 -18.65 27.63 -37.45
CA LEU A 232 -18.03 27.43 -36.13
C LEU A 232 -19.04 26.84 -35.15
N LEU A 233 -20.23 27.44 -35.03
CA LEU A 233 -21.27 26.95 -34.13
C LEU A 233 -21.72 25.53 -34.50
N ARG A 234 -21.84 25.22 -35.80
CA ARG A 234 -22.13 23.86 -36.29
C ARG A 234 -21.06 22.86 -35.83
N VAL A 235 -19.78 23.20 -35.95
CA VAL A 235 -18.67 22.33 -35.53
C VAL A 235 -18.68 22.13 -34.01
N LEU A 236 -18.99 23.18 -33.24
CA LEU A 236 -19.07 23.15 -31.77
C LEU A 236 -20.34 22.47 -31.24
N GLY A 237 -21.37 22.26 -32.07
CA GLY A 237 -22.62 21.60 -31.70
C GLY A 237 -23.74 22.54 -31.23
N TYR A 238 -23.61 23.83 -31.51
CA TYR A 238 -24.53 24.88 -31.11
C TYR A 238 -25.18 25.55 -32.33
N ARG A 239 -26.25 26.29 -32.08
CA ARG A 239 -26.78 27.30 -33.01
C ARG A 239 -27.13 28.57 -32.22
N MET A 240 -27.27 29.68 -32.92
CA MET A 240 -27.84 30.88 -32.31
C MET A 240 -29.37 30.75 -32.23
N ARG A 241 -29.92 31.09 -31.08
CA ARG A 241 -31.34 31.36 -30.88
C ARG A 241 -31.48 32.85 -30.59
N GLY A 242 -32.29 33.56 -31.39
CA GLY A 242 -32.34 35.02 -31.43
C GLY A 242 -31.50 35.61 -32.57
N GLY A 243 -31.61 36.93 -32.79
CA GLY A 243 -30.77 37.65 -33.75
C GLY A 243 -29.41 38.02 -33.15
N CYS A 244 -28.46 38.41 -34.00
CA CYS A 244 -27.14 38.89 -33.56
C CYS A 244 -27.25 40.11 -32.61
N GLY A 245 -26.42 40.14 -31.56
CA GLY A 245 -26.43 41.18 -30.53
C GLY A 245 -26.92 40.68 -29.16
N SER A 246 -27.49 41.56 -28.34
CA SER A 246 -27.82 41.29 -26.92
C SER A 246 -28.82 40.14 -26.69
N GLU A 247 -29.52 39.70 -27.73
CA GLU A 247 -30.50 38.61 -27.68
C GLU A 247 -29.92 37.23 -28.04
N VAL A 248 -28.63 37.14 -28.40
CA VAL A 248 -27.99 35.86 -28.73
C VAL A 248 -27.95 34.93 -27.53
N ILE A 249 -28.48 33.73 -27.72
CA ILE A 249 -28.34 32.57 -26.84
C ILE A 249 -27.80 31.41 -27.66
N LEU A 250 -26.77 30.72 -27.17
CA LEU A 250 -26.27 29.51 -27.80
C LEU A 250 -27.12 28.31 -27.36
N GLU A 251 -27.85 27.72 -28.30
CA GLU A 251 -28.68 26.55 -28.09
C GLU A 251 -27.96 25.28 -28.58
N THR A 252 -27.87 24.27 -27.71
CA THR A 252 -27.30 22.96 -28.07
C THR A 252 -28.19 22.25 -29.09
N VAL A 253 -27.64 21.94 -30.26
CA VAL A 253 -28.33 21.17 -31.32
C VAL A 253 -27.67 19.83 -31.63
N ASN A 254 -26.42 19.65 -31.20
CA ASN A 254 -25.74 18.38 -31.22
C ASN A 254 -25.06 18.15 -29.86
N ALA A 255 -25.73 17.40 -28.99
CA ALA A 255 -25.28 17.15 -27.62
C ALA A 255 -23.88 16.50 -27.56
N THR A 256 -23.53 15.64 -28.50
CA THR A 256 -22.21 14.99 -28.55
C THR A 256 -21.09 15.99 -28.86
N ARG A 257 -21.29 16.89 -29.83
CA ARG A 257 -20.32 17.94 -30.16
C ARG A 257 -20.23 19.00 -29.06
N ALA A 258 -21.37 19.41 -28.50
CA ALA A 258 -21.43 20.36 -27.41
C ALA A 258 -20.71 19.85 -26.16
N PHE A 259 -20.85 18.56 -25.85
CA PHE A 259 -20.11 17.91 -24.76
C PHE A 259 -18.59 18.03 -24.96
N LEU A 260 -18.08 17.68 -26.16
CA LEU A 260 -16.65 17.78 -26.47
C LEU A 260 -16.14 19.23 -26.42
N THR A 261 -16.95 20.19 -26.88
CA THR A 261 -16.63 21.62 -26.82
C THR A 261 -16.39 22.08 -25.39
N ILE A 262 -17.29 21.74 -24.46
CA ILE A 262 -17.18 22.12 -23.05
C ILE A 262 -16.01 21.39 -22.39
N ASP A 263 -15.92 20.07 -22.57
CA ASP A 263 -14.96 19.22 -21.86
C ASP A 263 -13.50 19.46 -22.30
N SER A 264 -13.30 19.77 -23.59
CA SER A 264 -11.99 20.19 -24.11
C SER A 264 -11.57 21.60 -23.68
N GLY A 265 -12.44 22.34 -22.98
CA GLY A 265 -12.17 23.68 -22.50
C GLY A 265 -12.15 24.74 -23.58
N PHE A 266 -12.88 24.55 -24.69
CA PHE A 266 -13.07 25.61 -25.69
C PHE A 266 -13.74 26.83 -25.02
N PRO A 267 -13.31 28.07 -25.30
CA PRO A 267 -13.79 29.27 -24.60
C PRO A 267 -15.19 29.71 -25.07
N LEU A 268 -16.20 28.87 -24.83
CA LEU A 268 -17.57 29.05 -25.29
C LEU A 268 -18.22 30.31 -24.70
N ALA A 269 -17.95 30.61 -23.43
CA ALA A 269 -18.46 31.80 -22.76
C ALA A 269 -17.91 33.09 -23.38
N GLU A 270 -16.63 33.09 -23.78
CA GLU A 270 -16.01 34.23 -24.47
C GLU A 270 -16.58 34.39 -25.89
N LEU A 271 -16.80 33.28 -26.60
CA LEU A 271 -17.47 33.28 -27.90
C LEU A 271 -18.90 33.85 -27.79
N GLU A 272 -19.70 33.37 -26.84
CA GLU A 272 -21.06 33.89 -26.62
C GLU A 272 -21.06 35.37 -26.29
N GLN A 273 -20.14 35.83 -25.43
CA GLN A 273 -19.99 37.24 -25.08
C GLN A 273 -19.56 38.09 -26.28
N ALA A 274 -18.65 37.59 -27.12
CA ALA A 274 -18.22 38.26 -28.34
C ALA A 274 -19.38 38.41 -29.33
N LEU A 275 -20.20 37.36 -29.52
CA LEU A 275 -21.39 37.41 -30.35
C LEU A 275 -22.46 38.37 -29.81
N ARG A 276 -22.67 38.40 -28.48
CA ARG A 276 -23.61 39.31 -27.83
C ARG A 276 -23.23 40.78 -27.97
N THR A 277 -21.94 41.07 -27.87
CA THR A 277 -21.39 42.43 -27.95
C THR A 277 -20.98 42.84 -29.36
N ASN A 278 -21.16 41.95 -30.34
CA ASN A 278 -20.72 42.08 -31.73
C ASN A 278 -19.25 42.52 -31.83
N ARG A 279 -18.38 41.89 -31.02
CA ARG A 279 -16.93 42.11 -31.02
C ARG A 279 -16.23 40.90 -31.67
N PRO A 280 -15.04 41.09 -32.27
CA PRO A 280 -14.30 39.98 -32.82
C PRO A 280 -13.94 38.94 -31.74
N PHE A 281 -14.16 37.67 -32.05
CA PHE A 281 -13.63 36.55 -31.27
C PHE A 281 -12.36 36.02 -31.93
N VAL A 282 -11.30 35.85 -31.13
CA VAL A 282 -9.98 35.40 -31.60
C VAL A 282 -9.50 34.30 -30.66
N HIS A 283 -9.18 33.14 -31.22
CA HIS A 283 -8.70 31.99 -30.45
C HIS A 283 -7.53 31.30 -31.15
N ASP A 284 -6.39 31.18 -30.45
CA ASP A 284 -5.23 30.46 -30.95
C ASP A 284 -5.55 28.97 -31.00
N PHE A 285 -5.49 28.39 -32.21
CA PHE A 285 -5.79 26.99 -32.45
C PHE A 285 -4.64 26.27 -33.16
N LYS A 286 -3.39 26.74 -32.94
CA LYS A 286 -2.19 26.09 -33.49
C LYS A 286 -2.13 24.62 -33.07
N PRO A 287 -1.75 23.72 -33.99
CA PRO A 287 -1.49 22.34 -33.64
C PRO A 287 -0.31 22.25 -32.67
N SER A 288 -0.41 21.30 -31.75
CA SER A 288 0.59 21.05 -30.73
C SER A 288 1.64 20.08 -31.24
N ARG A 289 2.91 20.45 -31.15
CA ARG A 289 4.02 19.57 -31.53
C ARG A 289 4.46 18.72 -30.35
N VAL A 290 4.40 17.40 -30.52
CA VAL A 290 4.77 16.44 -29.48
C VAL A 290 5.92 15.57 -29.99
N PRO A 291 7.03 15.43 -29.24
CA PRO A 291 8.14 14.56 -29.61
C PRO A 291 7.71 13.10 -29.79
N ILE A 292 8.23 12.43 -30.83
CA ILE A 292 8.00 11.01 -31.09
C ILE A 292 9.33 10.24 -31.12
N LEU A 293 9.33 9.05 -30.52
CA LEU A 293 10.48 8.14 -30.59
C LEU A 293 10.68 7.61 -32.02
N TYR A 294 11.88 7.72 -32.59
CA TYR A 294 12.28 7.13 -33.88
C TYR A 294 11.53 7.61 -35.13
N GLY A 295 10.74 8.68 -35.04
CA GLY A 295 9.99 9.21 -36.18
C GLY A 295 8.73 8.43 -36.54
N GLU A 296 7.83 9.06 -37.29
CA GLU A 296 6.55 8.45 -37.70
C GLU A 296 6.76 7.22 -38.60
N ASP A 297 7.79 7.25 -39.44
CA ASP A 297 8.10 6.20 -40.41
C ASP A 297 8.40 4.83 -39.77
N TYR A 298 8.88 4.84 -38.52
CA TYR A 298 9.16 3.62 -37.78
C TYR A 298 7.89 2.92 -37.31
N TRP A 299 6.87 3.69 -36.93
CA TRP A 299 5.64 3.17 -36.35
C TRP A 299 4.57 2.85 -37.39
N LEU A 300 4.53 3.62 -38.48
CA LEU A 300 3.53 3.47 -39.51
C LEU A 300 3.89 2.37 -40.51
N SER A 301 2.92 1.50 -40.80
CA SER A 301 3.02 0.54 -41.90
C SER A 301 3.17 1.25 -43.25
N ALA A 302 3.67 0.54 -44.25
CA ALA A 302 3.78 1.08 -45.61
C ALA A 302 2.41 1.50 -46.19
N GLN A 303 1.30 0.89 -45.74
CA GLN A 303 -0.05 1.20 -46.22
C GLN A 303 -0.62 2.45 -45.55
N GLU A 304 -0.40 2.63 -44.24
CA GLU A 304 -0.81 3.85 -43.51
C GLU A 304 -0.08 5.08 -44.06
N ARG A 305 1.22 4.95 -44.34
CA ARG A 305 2.02 6.02 -44.96
C ARG A 305 1.52 6.41 -46.34
N LYS A 306 1.22 5.43 -47.19
CA LYS A 306 0.63 5.67 -48.52
C LYS A 306 -0.73 6.38 -48.46
N ARG A 307 -1.48 6.20 -47.37
CA ARG A 307 -2.78 6.86 -47.14
C ARG A 307 -2.65 8.23 -46.46
N GLY A 308 -1.45 8.60 -45.98
CA GLY A 308 -1.25 9.81 -45.19
C GLY A 308 -2.01 9.79 -43.86
N GLU A 309 -2.15 8.60 -43.24
CA GLU A 309 -2.87 8.47 -41.97
C GLU A 309 -2.06 9.14 -40.84
N PRO A 310 -2.65 10.09 -40.08
CA PRO A 310 -1.96 10.72 -38.97
C PRO A 310 -1.56 9.70 -37.89
N PHE A 311 -0.30 9.72 -37.44
CA PHE A 311 0.21 8.78 -36.42
C PHE A 311 -0.70 8.69 -35.18
N ILE A 312 -1.20 9.81 -34.67
CA ILE A 312 -2.05 9.83 -33.46
C ILE A 312 -3.32 8.96 -33.62
N ASN A 313 -3.87 8.83 -34.83
CA ASN A 313 -5.04 7.97 -35.06
C ASN A 313 -4.66 6.49 -34.96
N VAL A 314 -3.56 6.10 -35.60
CA VAL A 314 -3.04 4.72 -35.56
C VAL A 314 -2.67 4.36 -34.13
N PHE A 315 -2.03 5.30 -33.42
CA PHE A 315 -1.62 5.13 -32.04
C PHE A 315 -2.81 4.86 -31.12
N LEU A 316 -3.82 5.73 -31.13
CA LEU A 316 -5.03 5.55 -30.31
C LEU A 316 -5.85 4.31 -30.72
N GLY A 317 -5.76 3.89 -31.98
CA GLY A 317 -6.50 2.75 -32.53
C GLY A 317 -5.89 1.38 -32.24
N ASP A 318 -4.64 1.31 -31.77
CA ASP A 318 -3.89 0.08 -31.61
C ASP A 318 -3.24 -0.03 -30.22
N PRO A 319 -3.88 -0.73 -29.26
CA PRO A 319 -3.36 -0.85 -27.91
C PRO A 319 -2.02 -1.62 -27.86
N ALA A 320 -1.75 -2.52 -28.81
CA ALA A 320 -0.47 -3.23 -28.86
C ALA A 320 0.66 -2.31 -29.34
N LEU A 321 0.38 -1.38 -30.25
CA LEU A 321 1.31 -0.32 -30.66
C LEU A 321 1.61 0.64 -29.49
N CYS A 322 0.59 1.13 -28.79
CA CYS A 322 0.77 1.93 -27.57
C CYS A 322 1.65 1.19 -26.54
N ARG A 323 1.40 -0.10 -26.35
CA ARG A 323 2.17 -0.90 -25.40
C ARG A 323 3.63 -1.09 -25.81
N LEU A 324 3.90 -1.24 -27.10
CA LEU A 324 5.27 -1.27 -27.60
C LEU A 324 5.98 0.08 -27.37
N TYR A 325 5.28 1.18 -27.64
CA TYR A 325 5.79 2.52 -27.40
C TYR A 325 6.18 2.74 -25.94
N LEU A 326 5.31 2.35 -25.00
CA LEU A 326 5.61 2.35 -23.56
C LEU A 326 6.84 1.50 -23.21
N GLY A 327 6.92 0.30 -23.77
CA GLY A 327 8.05 -0.60 -23.52
C GLY A 327 9.37 0.03 -23.96
N LEU A 328 9.40 0.61 -25.16
CA LEU A 328 10.61 1.25 -25.71
C LEU A 328 10.93 2.59 -25.03
N SER A 329 9.94 3.35 -24.58
CA SER A 329 10.16 4.64 -23.89
C SER A 329 10.77 4.50 -22.50
N LYS A 330 10.66 3.31 -21.88
CA LYS A 330 11.23 3.01 -20.56
C LYS A 330 12.69 2.53 -20.62
N LEU A 331 13.20 2.23 -21.81
CA LEU A 331 14.57 1.76 -22.01
C LEU A 331 15.55 2.92 -22.11
N SER A 332 16.82 2.66 -21.80
CA SER A 332 17.88 3.59 -22.19
C SER A 332 17.92 3.72 -23.72
N PRO A 333 18.32 4.89 -24.27
CA PRO A 333 18.44 5.07 -25.71
C PRO A 333 19.32 4.03 -26.40
N GLU A 334 20.40 3.59 -25.73
CA GLU A 334 21.30 2.55 -26.20
C GLU A 334 20.59 1.18 -26.32
N THR A 335 19.93 0.72 -25.26
CA THR A 335 19.20 -0.55 -25.25
C THR A 335 18.08 -0.53 -26.29
N ALA A 336 17.31 0.55 -26.34
CA ALA A 336 16.18 0.68 -27.24
C ALA A 336 16.63 0.69 -28.72
N ALA A 337 17.73 1.38 -29.03
CA ALA A 337 18.31 1.38 -30.38
C ALA A 337 18.87 0.01 -30.78
N ALA A 338 19.49 -0.72 -29.86
CA ALA A 338 20.01 -2.07 -30.11
C ALA A 338 18.87 -3.06 -30.42
N MET A 339 17.79 -3.05 -29.62
CA MET A 339 16.62 -3.90 -29.88
C MET A 339 15.94 -3.56 -31.21
N ARG A 340 15.81 -2.27 -31.54
CA ARG A 340 15.26 -1.81 -32.82
C ARG A 340 16.09 -2.27 -34.02
N LYS A 341 17.42 -2.34 -33.89
CA LYS A 341 18.29 -2.87 -34.95
C LYS A 341 18.18 -4.39 -35.08
N ALA A 342 17.95 -5.10 -33.98
CA ALA A 342 17.87 -6.55 -33.97
C ALA A 342 16.53 -7.11 -34.46
N ALA A 343 15.44 -6.36 -34.32
CA ALA A 343 14.10 -6.82 -34.72
C ALA A 343 13.25 -5.69 -35.31
N ASP A 344 12.42 -6.06 -36.29
CA ASP A 344 11.42 -5.14 -36.82
C ASP A 344 10.29 -4.84 -35.80
N VAL A 345 9.54 -3.79 -36.08
CA VAL A 345 8.46 -3.31 -35.20
C VAL A 345 7.37 -4.35 -34.99
N GLN A 346 7.08 -5.23 -35.96
CA GLN A 346 6.03 -6.25 -35.83
C GLN A 346 6.47 -7.38 -34.89
N ARG A 347 7.72 -7.83 -35.01
CA ARG A 347 8.32 -8.81 -34.10
C ARG A 347 8.37 -8.29 -32.67
N LEU A 348 8.75 -7.02 -32.47
CA LEU A 348 8.73 -6.40 -31.14
C LEU A 348 7.30 -6.23 -30.60
N LYS A 349 6.36 -5.81 -31.46
CA LYS A 349 4.95 -5.62 -31.11
C LYS A 349 4.29 -6.91 -30.61
N ALA A 350 4.63 -8.06 -31.19
CA ALA A 350 4.13 -9.37 -30.75
C ALA A 350 4.43 -9.66 -29.26
N PHE A 351 5.54 -9.11 -28.73
CA PHE A 351 5.96 -9.27 -27.34
C PHE A 351 5.94 -7.95 -26.54
N ALA A 352 5.22 -6.94 -27.04
CA ALA A 352 5.14 -5.62 -26.42
C ALA A 352 4.67 -5.66 -24.97
N HIS A 353 3.73 -6.56 -24.66
CA HIS A 353 3.22 -6.76 -23.31
C HIS A 353 4.32 -7.24 -22.33
N VAL A 354 5.23 -8.11 -22.78
CA VAL A 354 6.37 -8.58 -21.98
C VAL A 354 7.38 -7.45 -21.79
N LEU A 355 7.71 -6.73 -22.87
CA LEU A 355 8.66 -5.62 -22.84
C LEU A 355 8.18 -4.47 -21.93
N ASP A 356 6.91 -4.10 -22.02
CA ASP A 356 6.28 -3.07 -21.20
C ASP A 356 6.34 -3.38 -19.69
N PHE A 357 6.16 -4.66 -19.33
CA PHE A 357 6.19 -5.09 -17.94
C PHE A 357 7.60 -5.26 -17.38
N PHE A 358 8.52 -5.88 -18.13
CA PHE A 358 9.80 -6.37 -17.61
C PHE A 358 11.04 -5.71 -18.24
N GLY A 359 10.85 -4.91 -19.29
CA GLY A 359 11.94 -4.33 -20.07
C GLY A 359 12.66 -3.17 -19.40
N SER A 360 12.05 -2.49 -18.43
CA SER A 360 12.58 -1.23 -17.86
C SER A 360 13.97 -1.35 -17.22
N LEU A 361 14.42 -2.56 -16.89
CA LEU A 361 15.73 -2.81 -16.29
C LEU A 361 16.74 -3.40 -17.29
N PHE A 362 16.41 -3.48 -18.59
CA PHE A 362 17.35 -3.95 -19.60
C PHE A 362 18.43 -2.90 -19.85
N GLU A 363 19.66 -3.28 -19.54
CA GLU A 363 20.82 -2.40 -19.66
C GLU A 363 21.84 -3.02 -20.61
N ILE A 364 22.41 -2.18 -21.48
CA ILE A 364 23.63 -2.47 -22.22
C ILE A 364 24.76 -1.69 -21.55
N ARG A 365 25.84 -2.38 -21.22
CA ARG A 365 27.05 -1.76 -20.66
C ARG A 365 28.27 -2.31 -21.39
N ASN A 366 29.13 -1.41 -21.87
CA ASN A 366 30.31 -1.76 -22.66
C ASN A 366 29.97 -2.66 -23.87
N GLY A 367 28.84 -2.40 -24.54
CA GLY A 367 28.37 -3.17 -25.69
C GLY A 367 27.81 -4.56 -25.38
N LYS A 368 27.63 -4.91 -24.10
CA LYS A 368 27.09 -6.22 -23.66
C LYS A 368 25.80 -6.04 -22.87
N ALA A 369 24.89 -7.00 -22.97
CA ALA A 369 23.71 -7.05 -22.11
C ALA A 369 24.15 -7.33 -20.67
N VAL A 370 23.73 -6.48 -19.74
CA VAL A 370 23.92 -6.72 -18.31
C VAL A 370 22.96 -7.81 -17.87
N VAL A 371 23.48 -8.89 -17.29
CA VAL A 371 22.68 -10.04 -16.84
C VAL A 371 22.82 -10.27 -15.34
N PRO A 372 21.77 -10.78 -14.65
CA PRO A 372 21.88 -11.19 -13.26
C PRO A 372 23.00 -12.22 -13.04
N GLY A 373 23.86 -12.00 -12.04
CA GLY A 373 25.05 -12.80 -11.76
C GLY A 373 26.29 -12.37 -12.55
N GLY A 374 26.18 -11.35 -13.41
CA GLY A 374 27.28 -10.81 -14.21
C GLY A 374 27.99 -11.86 -15.06
N ASP A 375 29.29 -11.69 -15.27
CA ASP A 375 30.12 -12.57 -16.09
C ASP A 375 30.07 -14.04 -15.64
N ARG A 376 29.93 -14.28 -14.32
CA ARG A 376 29.84 -15.63 -13.74
C ARG A 376 28.64 -16.40 -14.30
N ALA A 377 27.52 -15.72 -14.55
CA ALA A 377 26.28 -16.32 -15.02
C ALA A 377 26.03 -16.14 -16.54
N ALA A 378 26.87 -15.36 -17.24
CA ALA A 378 26.67 -15.02 -18.65
C ALA A 378 26.52 -16.24 -19.57
N ALA A 379 27.34 -17.28 -19.36
CA ALA A 379 27.25 -18.52 -20.15
C ALA A 379 25.93 -19.27 -19.91
N THR A 380 25.43 -19.29 -18.67
CA THR A 380 24.14 -19.90 -18.35
C THR A 380 23.00 -19.12 -18.98
N TRP A 381 23.03 -17.78 -18.92
CA TRP A 381 22.05 -16.95 -19.62
C TRP A 381 22.08 -17.16 -21.13
N ALA A 382 23.26 -17.27 -21.72
CA ALA A 382 23.40 -17.57 -23.15
C ALA A 382 22.73 -18.91 -23.51
N LYS A 383 22.91 -19.94 -22.68
CA LYS A 383 22.28 -21.25 -22.84
C LYS A 383 20.76 -21.18 -22.68
N LEU A 384 20.27 -20.46 -21.66
CA LEU A 384 18.84 -20.35 -21.34
C LEU A 384 18.07 -19.55 -22.41
N VAL A 385 18.61 -18.41 -22.83
CA VAL A 385 18.02 -17.51 -23.83
C VAL A 385 18.23 -18.04 -25.25
N GLY A 386 19.38 -18.69 -25.49
CA GLY A 386 19.81 -19.22 -26.78
C GLY A 386 20.66 -18.26 -27.62
N VAL A 387 21.02 -17.09 -27.08
CA VAL A 387 21.86 -16.07 -27.71
C VAL A 387 22.81 -15.50 -26.66
N SER A 388 24.02 -15.12 -27.05
CA SER A 388 25.03 -14.58 -26.14
C SER A 388 24.66 -13.15 -25.68
N PRO A 389 24.90 -12.78 -24.40
CA PRO A 389 24.82 -11.39 -23.93
C PRO A 389 25.75 -10.42 -24.68
N GLU A 390 26.75 -10.93 -25.42
CA GLU A 390 27.62 -10.15 -26.31
C GLU A 390 26.90 -9.60 -27.56
N ASP A 391 25.73 -10.15 -27.90
CA ASP A 391 24.82 -9.60 -28.91
C ASP A 391 23.56 -9.06 -28.20
N PRO A 392 23.63 -7.88 -27.57
CA PRO A 392 22.62 -7.44 -26.63
C PRO A 392 21.23 -7.21 -27.26
N GLY A 393 21.19 -6.77 -28.53
CA GLY A 393 19.94 -6.52 -29.23
C GLY A 393 19.15 -7.81 -29.44
N GLU A 394 19.76 -8.82 -30.07
CA GLU A 394 19.09 -10.11 -30.29
C GLU A 394 18.91 -10.87 -28.97
N PHE A 395 19.81 -10.70 -27.98
CA PHE A 395 19.65 -11.26 -26.64
C PHE A 395 18.34 -10.80 -25.99
N PHE A 396 18.08 -9.49 -25.90
CA PHE A 396 16.85 -8.99 -25.26
C PHE A 396 15.59 -9.32 -26.08
N VAL A 397 15.66 -9.29 -27.42
CA VAL A 397 14.55 -9.74 -28.29
C VAL A 397 14.19 -11.21 -28.02
N ARG A 398 15.20 -12.08 -27.87
CA ARG A 398 14.99 -13.49 -27.54
C ARG A 398 14.50 -13.68 -26.12
N LEU A 399 15.03 -12.92 -25.16
CA LEU A 399 14.62 -12.96 -23.76
C LEU A 399 13.11 -12.70 -23.59
N ILE A 400 12.57 -11.65 -24.24
CA ILE A 400 11.14 -11.32 -24.14
C ILE A 400 10.23 -12.32 -24.87
N ALA A 401 10.72 -12.94 -25.95
CA ALA A 401 9.97 -13.92 -26.72
C ALA A 401 9.97 -15.31 -26.09
N ARG A 402 10.93 -15.59 -25.20
CA ARG A 402 11.18 -16.93 -24.69
C ARG A 402 10.13 -17.36 -23.67
N ASP A 403 9.58 -18.56 -23.90
CA ASP A 403 8.66 -19.23 -22.99
C ASP A 403 7.49 -18.30 -22.58
N ASP A 404 6.86 -17.64 -23.56
CA ASP A 404 5.76 -16.67 -23.39
C ASP A 404 6.07 -15.50 -22.42
N GLY A 405 7.34 -15.16 -22.23
CA GLY A 405 7.79 -14.09 -21.34
C GLY A 405 8.16 -14.54 -19.92
N TRP A 406 8.09 -15.84 -19.60
CA TRP A 406 8.57 -16.36 -18.31
C TRP A 406 10.08 -16.13 -18.10
N MET A 407 10.86 -16.13 -19.18
CA MET A 407 12.28 -15.78 -19.11
C MET A 407 12.50 -14.33 -18.66
N ALA A 408 11.80 -13.38 -19.29
CA ALA A 408 11.88 -11.97 -18.93
C ALA A 408 11.40 -11.69 -17.49
N SER A 409 10.35 -12.39 -17.04
CA SER A 409 9.87 -12.31 -15.66
C SER A 409 10.91 -12.79 -14.63
N TYR A 410 11.59 -13.91 -14.91
CA TYR A 410 12.65 -14.41 -14.04
C TYR A 410 13.88 -13.48 -14.02
N PHE A 411 14.25 -12.97 -15.19
CA PHE A 411 15.32 -11.98 -15.34
C PHE A 411 15.03 -10.69 -14.54
N ASP A 412 13.82 -10.12 -14.68
CA ASP A 412 13.37 -8.95 -13.91
C ASP A 412 13.37 -9.20 -12.40
N GLY A 413 12.90 -10.37 -11.97
CA GLY A 413 12.90 -10.74 -10.55
C GLY A 413 14.30 -10.75 -9.93
N LEU A 414 15.29 -11.27 -10.65
CA LEU A 414 16.67 -11.33 -10.18
C LEU A 414 17.42 -10.00 -10.25
N LEU A 415 17.09 -9.12 -11.21
CA LEU A 415 17.71 -7.79 -11.28
C LEU A 415 17.31 -6.86 -10.12
N ARG A 416 16.21 -7.16 -9.42
CA ARG A 416 15.66 -6.31 -8.36
C ARG A 416 16.17 -6.63 -6.96
N ILE A 417 17.01 -7.65 -6.83
CA ILE A 417 17.50 -8.12 -5.54
C ILE A 417 19.02 -7.98 -5.47
N GLU A 418 19.53 -7.88 -4.25
CA GLU A 418 20.95 -7.72 -3.97
C GLU A 418 21.36 -8.60 -2.77
N GLY A 419 22.66 -8.67 -2.48
CA GLY A 419 23.19 -9.37 -1.33
C GLY A 419 23.18 -10.90 -1.43
N PRO A 420 23.18 -11.63 -0.30
CA PRO A 420 23.38 -13.08 -0.28
C PRO A 420 22.36 -13.85 -1.14
N THR A 421 21.09 -13.41 -1.15
CA THR A 421 20.03 -14.03 -1.94
C THR A 421 20.28 -13.89 -3.44
N TYR A 422 20.81 -12.74 -3.89
CA TYR A 422 21.23 -12.56 -5.28
C TYR A 422 22.36 -13.53 -5.64
N ASP A 423 23.39 -13.65 -4.81
CA ASP A 423 24.53 -14.54 -5.06
C ASP A 423 24.12 -16.01 -5.15
N TYR A 424 23.19 -16.42 -4.28
CA TYR A 424 22.62 -17.77 -4.24
C TYR A 424 21.76 -18.07 -5.48
N LEU A 425 20.84 -17.17 -5.85
CA LEU A 425 19.93 -17.38 -6.98
C LEU A 425 20.61 -17.24 -8.34
N THR A 426 21.72 -16.49 -8.42
CA THR A 426 22.51 -16.29 -9.64
C THR A 426 23.69 -17.24 -9.76
N GLU A 427 23.84 -18.19 -8.84
CA GLU A 427 24.80 -19.30 -9.01
C GLU A 427 24.40 -20.10 -10.27
N PRO A 428 25.32 -20.37 -11.22
CA PRO A 428 24.99 -20.93 -12.53
C PRO A 428 24.09 -22.17 -12.52
N ARG A 429 24.30 -23.14 -11.61
CA ARG A 429 23.49 -24.36 -11.55
C ARG A 429 22.10 -24.07 -10.98
N ARG A 430 22.00 -23.27 -9.92
CA ARG A 430 20.73 -22.86 -9.31
C ARG A 430 19.90 -21.97 -10.21
N LEU A 431 20.54 -21.06 -10.93
CA LEU A 431 19.90 -20.18 -11.90
C LEU A 431 19.14 -21.01 -12.95
N GLU A 432 19.82 -22.01 -13.54
CA GLU A 432 19.19 -22.93 -14.49
C GLU A 432 18.11 -23.79 -13.82
N ARG A 433 18.40 -24.36 -12.64
CA ARG A 433 17.49 -25.21 -11.87
C ARG A 433 16.16 -24.53 -11.58
N PHE A 434 16.19 -23.33 -11.01
CA PHE A 434 14.99 -22.60 -10.61
C PHE A 434 14.24 -22.03 -11.82
N TYR A 435 14.93 -21.61 -12.87
CA TYR A 435 14.25 -21.25 -14.12
C TYR A 435 13.46 -22.42 -14.71
N MET A 436 14.05 -23.62 -14.77
CA MET A 436 13.37 -24.80 -15.31
C MET A 436 12.15 -25.20 -14.47
N ALA A 437 12.19 -24.94 -13.15
CA ALA A 437 11.05 -25.12 -12.27
C ALA A 437 9.90 -24.15 -12.61
N ILE A 438 10.19 -22.86 -12.77
CA ILE A 438 9.21 -21.84 -13.18
C ILE A 438 8.63 -22.16 -14.57
N ARG A 439 9.48 -22.49 -15.54
CA ARG A 439 9.08 -22.77 -16.92
C ARG A 439 8.03 -23.87 -17.00
N GLY A 440 8.20 -24.94 -16.23
CA GLY A 440 7.29 -26.10 -16.25
C GLY A 440 7.14 -26.70 -17.65
N ARG A 441 5.97 -27.31 -17.94
CA ARG A 441 5.66 -27.90 -19.26
C ARG A 441 4.80 -27.02 -20.16
N VAL A 442 4.00 -26.12 -19.56
CA VAL A 442 3.01 -25.29 -20.27
C VAL A 442 3.30 -23.84 -19.95
N THR A 443 3.76 -23.06 -20.92
CA THR A 443 4.20 -21.66 -20.72
C THR A 443 3.07 -20.65 -20.84
N SER A 444 1.94 -21.04 -21.44
CA SER A 444 0.77 -20.20 -21.64
C SER A 444 -0.30 -20.43 -20.55
N PRO A 445 -0.95 -19.38 -20.02
CA PRO A 445 -0.70 -17.97 -20.32
C PRO A 445 0.63 -17.46 -19.76
N GLY A 446 1.30 -16.59 -20.51
CA GLY A 446 2.54 -15.93 -20.09
C GLY A 446 2.32 -14.91 -18.96
N PRO A 447 3.39 -14.51 -18.24
CA PRO A 447 3.26 -13.72 -17.02
C PRO A 447 2.83 -12.26 -17.25
N ALA A 448 2.90 -11.79 -18.49
CA ALA A 448 2.54 -10.45 -18.94
C ALA A 448 1.13 -10.35 -19.56
N ARG A 449 0.34 -11.44 -19.53
CA ARG A 449 -1.02 -11.45 -20.11
C ARG A 449 -2.03 -10.60 -19.31
N PRO A 450 -2.05 -10.61 -17.97
CA PRO A 450 -3.00 -9.78 -17.22
C PRO A 450 -2.63 -8.28 -17.24
N VAL A 451 -3.56 -7.42 -16.83
CA VAL A 451 -3.32 -5.97 -16.66
C VAL A 451 -2.31 -5.68 -15.54
N PHE A 452 -2.24 -6.59 -14.56
CA PHE A 452 -1.25 -6.57 -13.49
C PHE A 452 -0.20 -7.67 -13.68
N ARG A 453 1.00 -7.46 -13.14
CA ARG A 453 2.07 -8.46 -13.16
C ARG A 453 1.60 -9.74 -12.46
N SER A 454 1.47 -10.84 -13.19
CA SER A 454 1.10 -12.14 -12.58
C SER A 454 2.26 -12.83 -11.84
N ASN A 455 3.45 -12.19 -11.80
CA ASN A 455 4.65 -12.72 -11.14
C ASN A 455 4.82 -12.22 -9.70
N ALA A 456 3.77 -11.72 -9.04
CA ALA A 456 3.86 -11.21 -7.67
C ALA A 456 4.47 -12.24 -6.70
N ASP A 457 4.07 -13.50 -6.80
CA ASP A 457 4.62 -14.60 -6.00
C ASP A 457 6.10 -14.84 -6.27
N LEU A 458 6.54 -14.74 -7.54
CA LEU A 458 7.96 -14.85 -7.89
C LEU A 458 8.75 -13.69 -7.28
N MET A 459 8.25 -12.46 -7.42
CA MET A 459 8.88 -11.27 -6.84
C MET A 459 8.96 -11.37 -5.30
N LEU A 460 7.89 -11.82 -4.65
CA LEU A 460 7.86 -12.06 -3.21
C LEU A 460 8.89 -13.12 -2.81
N LEU A 461 8.95 -14.26 -3.51
CA LEU A 461 9.90 -15.32 -3.22
C LEU A 461 11.34 -14.80 -3.33
N VAL A 462 11.74 -14.19 -4.46
CA VAL A 462 13.13 -13.75 -4.67
C VAL A 462 13.54 -12.63 -3.72
N ALA A 463 12.63 -11.70 -3.39
CA ALA A 463 12.93 -10.57 -2.52
C ALA A 463 12.90 -10.94 -1.02
N ARG A 464 12.13 -11.97 -0.63
CA ARG A 464 11.96 -12.35 0.79
C ARG A 464 12.71 -13.63 1.18
N LEU A 465 13.26 -14.38 0.22
CA LEU A 465 14.06 -15.57 0.48
C LEU A 465 15.21 -15.20 1.43
N ARG A 466 15.21 -15.84 2.60
CA ARG A 466 16.20 -15.65 3.65
C ARG A 466 17.29 -16.70 3.50
N LEU A 467 18.54 -16.27 3.55
CA LEU A 467 19.69 -17.15 3.71
C LEU A 467 20.21 -17.05 5.14
N GLU A 468 20.67 -18.18 5.67
CA GLU A 468 21.39 -18.25 6.94
C GLU A 468 22.87 -17.86 6.75
N ALA A 469 23.60 -17.72 7.87
CA ALA A 469 25.00 -17.31 7.85
C ALA A 469 25.93 -18.27 7.07
N ASP A 470 25.51 -19.51 6.85
CA ASP A 470 26.20 -20.51 6.04
C ASP A 470 25.88 -20.44 4.53
N GLY A 471 25.06 -19.46 4.12
CA GLY A 471 24.62 -19.25 2.74
C GLY A 471 23.52 -20.20 2.27
N ARG A 472 22.96 -21.05 3.15
CA ARG A 472 21.84 -21.93 2.81
C ARG A 472 20.49 -21.24 3.03
N PRO A 473 19.45 -21.61 2.25
CA PRO A 473 18.11 -21.13 2.50
C PRO A 473 17.62 -21.49 3.91
N HIS A 474 17.01 -20.52 4.59
CA HIS A 474 16.29 -20.79 5.81
C HIS A 474 15.09 -21.70 5.50
N VAL A 475 14.98 -22.82 6.21
CA VAL A 475 13.84 -23.75 6.09
C VAL A 475 13.14 -23.82 7.44
N PRO A 476 11.99 -23.14 7.61
CA PRO A 476 11.27 -23.13 8.88
C PRO A 476 10.99 -24.55 9.38
N GLY A 477 11.47 -24.87 10.58
CA GLY A 477 11.31 -26.17 11.25
C GLY A 477 12.04 -27.36 10.60
N GLY A 478 12.82 -27.12 9.54
CA GLY A 478 13.58 -28.15 8.83
C GLY A 478 12.80 -28.84 7.71
N LEU A 479 13.54 -29.51 6.81
CA LEU A 479 13.01 -30.04 5.55
C LEU A 479 11.92 -31.11 5.72
N GLU A 480 11.96 -31.92 6.78
CA GLU A 480 11.02 -33.03 7.01
C GLU A 480 9.56 -32.58 7.16
N ILE A 481 9.32 -31.41 7.75
CA ILE A 481 7.97 -30.83 7.86
C ILE A 481 7.42 -30.53 6.48
N TRP A 482 8.25 -29.94 5.62
CA TRP A 482 7.86 -29.57 4.25
C TRP A 482 7.59 -30.79 3.39
N LYS A 483 8.40 -31.85 3.51
CA LYS A 483 8.10 -33.13 2.87
C LYS A 483 6.72 -33.63 3.27
N THR A 484 6.46 -33.66 4.57
CA THR A 484 5.20 -34.14 5.14
C THR A 484 4.02 -33.31 4.67
N LEU A 485 4.15 -31.97 4.68
CA LEU A 485 3.14 -31.04 4.20
C LEU A 485 2.76 -31.32 2.74
N PHE A 486 3.74 -31.43 1.84
CA PHE A 486 3.48 -31.69 0.43
C PHE A 486 2.93 -33.11 0.18
N MET A 487 3.32 -34.11 0.98
CA MET A 487 2.82 -35.48 0.86
C MET A 487 1.39 -35.66 1.37
N GLN A 488 0.97 -34.94 2.40
CA GLN A 488 -0.31 -35.20 3.08
C GLN A 488 -1.48 -34.35 2.57
N GLN A 489 -1.23 -33.26 1.85
CA GLN A 489 -2.30 -32.35 1.41
C GLN A 489 -3.15 -32.90 0.24
N PRO A 490 -4.43 -32.49 0.11
CA PRO A 490 -5.31 -32.89 -0.98
C PRO A 490 -4.75 -32.47 -2.35
N GLU A 491 -4.91 -33.32 -3.37
CA GLU A 491 -4.39 -33.07 -4.73
C GLU A 491 -4.96 -31.81 -5.40
N LYS A 492 -6.09 -31.29 -4.91
CA LYS A 492 -6.69 -30.04 -5.42
C LYS A 492 -5.92 -28.79 -4.98
N GLU A 493 -5.16 -28.86 -3.88
CA GLU A 493 -4.42 -27.73 -3.31
C GLU A 493 -2.92 -27.78 -3.68
N PHE A 494 -2.37 -28.98 -3.96
CA PHE A 494 -0.95 -29.19 -4.23
C PHE A 494 -0.71 -29.93 -5.55
N ASP A 495 0.33 -29.55 -6.29
CA ASP A 495 0.69 -30.20 -7.56
C ASP A 495 1.00 -31.69 -7.38
N ARG A 496 0.33 -32.58 -8.12
CA ARG A 496 0.55 -34.04 -8.06
C ARG A 496 2.02 -34.42 -8.28
N ARG A 497 2.76 -33.71 -9.14
CA ARG A 497 4.18 -33.97 -9.37
C ARG A 497 5.01 -33.60 -8.15
N LEU A 498 4.75 -32.44 -7.55
CA LEU A 498 5.47 -31.99 -6.35
C LEU A 498 5.20 -32.92 -5.16
N LYS A 499 3.98 -33.42 -5.05
CA LYS A 499 3.61 -34.44 -4.05
C LYS A 499 4.45 -35.73 -4.21
N GLN A 500 4.69 -36.18 -5.43
CA GLN A 500 5.51 -37.36 -5.71
C GLN A 500 7.00 -37.13 -5.44
N THR A 501 7.52 -35.94 -5.78
CA THR A 501 8.94 -35.62 -5.60
C THR A 501 9.28 -35.24 -4.15
N ALA A 502 8.32 -34.77 -3.35
CA ALA A 502 8.53 -34.37 -1.96
C ALA A 502 9.19 -35.44 -1.09
N ALA A 503 8.83 -36.72 -1.28
CA ALA A 503 9.43 -37.84 -0.57
C ALA A 503 10.95 -37.98 -0.83
N GLN A 504 11.43 -37.46 -1.96
CA GLN A 504 12.81 -37.59 -2.42
C GLN A 504 13.68 -36.37 -2.11
N TRP A 505 13.13 -35.32 -1.51
CA TRP A 505 13.90 -34.12 -1.16
C TRP A 505 15.01 -34.46 -0.16
N LYS A 506 16.20 -33.90 -0.35
CA LYS A 506 17.40 -34.15 0.46
C LYS A 506 18.03 -32.84 0.95
N GLU A 507 17.82 -31.74 0.24
CA GLU A 507 18.44 -30.46 0.52
C GLU A 507 17.44 -29.30 0.44
N PRO A 508 17.71 -28.14 1.07
CA PRO A 508 16.85 -26.97 0.99
C PRO A 508 16.53 -26.53 -0.44
N ASP A 509 17.49 -26.67 -1.37
CA ASP A 509 17.32 -26.32 -2.77
C ASP A 509 16.14 -27.08 -3.43
N ASP A 510 15.82 -28.30 -2.98
CA ASP A 510 14.67 -29.07 -3.48
C ASP A 510 13.33 -28.40 -3.13
N LEU A 511 13.23 -27.87 -1.91
CA LEU A 511 12.06 -27.10 -1.47
C LEU A 511 11.99 -25.77 -2.22
N ILE A 512 13.10 -25.05 -2.36
CA ILE A 512 13.13 -23.77 -3.07
C ILE A 512 12.73 -23.97 -4.54
N GLU A 513 13.22 -25.02 -5.20
CA GLU A 513 12.79 -25.40 -6.55
C GLU A 513 11.27 -25.64 -6.63
N ALA A 514 10.70 -26.34 -5.64
CA ALA A 514 9.26 -26.56 -5.58
C ALA A 514 8.46 -25.26 -5.41
N LEU A 515 8.96 -24.30 -4.61
CA LEU A 515 8.33 -22.99 -4.45
C LEU A 515 8.37 -22.17 -5.75
N PHE A 516 9.51 -22.17 -6.46
CA PHE A 516 9.62 -21.57 -7.79
C PHE A 516 8.64 -22.18 -8.81
N ALA A 517 8.48 -23.51 -8.79
CA ALA A 517 7.52 -24.20 -9.65
C ALA A 517 6.05 -23.78 -9.38
N LEU A 518 5.74 -23.33 -8.16
CA LEU A 518 4.40 -22.90 -7.78
C LEU A 518 4.11 -21.44 -8.15
N CYS A 519 5.12 -20.58 -8.32
CA CYS A 519 4.97 -19.16 -8.68
C CYS A 519 4.26 -18.92 -10.03
N ARG A 520 4.14 -19.96 -10.88
CA ARG A 520 3.47 -19.88 -12.18
C ARG A 520 1.96 -20.14 -12.14
N LYS A 521 1.43 -20.59 -11.01
CA LYS A 521 0.04 -21.04 -10.93
C LYS A 521 -0.90 -19.83 -10.80
N PRO A 522 -2.02 -19.79 -11.55
CA PRO A 522 -2.97 -18.67 -11.51
C PRO A 522 -3.85 -18.66 -10.25
N VAL A 523 -3.81 -19.73 -9.44
CA VAL A 523 -4.54 -19.85 -8.17
C VAL A 523 -3.58 -19.61 -6.99
N GLY A 524 -4.12 -19.23 -5.83
CA GLY A 524 -3.32 -18.89 -4.66
C GLY A 524 -2.26 -19.95 -4.31
N ASN A 525 -1.01 -19.52 -4.19
CA ASN A 525 0.14 -20.35 -3.84
C ASN A 525 0.27 -20.48 -2.31
N GLN A 526 -0.60 -21.30 -1.70
CA GLN A 526 -0.59 -21.50 -0.25
C GLN A 526 0.76 -21.96 0.30
N PRO A 527 1.51 -22.91 -0.31
CA PRO A 527 2.79 -23.34 0.24
C PRO A 527 3.82 -22.22 0.32
N LEU A 528 3.89 -21.37 -0.70
CA LEU A 528 4.73 -20.18 -0.67
C LEU A 528 4.31 -19.21 0.43
N LYS A 529 3.00 -18.97 0.58
CA LYS A 529 2.50 -18.09 1.65
C LYS A 529 2.83 -18.63 3.05
N ILE A 530 2.73 -19.94 3.27
CA ILE A 530 3.18 -20.59 4.51
C ILE A 530 4.68 -20.37 4.69
N TYR A 531 5.49 -20.62 3.65
CA TYR A 531 6.95 -20.51 3.72
C TYR A 531 7.40 -19.10 4.07
N LEU A 532 6.85 -18.10 3.39
CA LEU A 532 7.16 -16.69 3.62
C LEU A 532 6.72 -16.26 5.02
N THR A 533 5.48 -16.57 5.42
CA THR A 533 4.96 -16.22 6.76
C THR A 533 5.81 -16.84 7.87
N LEU A 534 6.12 -18.14 7.81
CA LEU A 534 6.93 -18.80 8.83
C LEU A 534 8.40 -18.37 8.81
N SER A 535 8.93 -18.00 7.65
CA SER A 535 10.28 -17.42 7.55
C SER A 535 10.34 -16.03 8.16
N ASP A 536 9.31 -15.21 7.96
CA ASP A 536 9.20 -13.86 8.52
C ASP A 536 8.95 -13.89 10.03
N ILE A 537 8.15 -14.84 10.54
CA ILE A 537 8.05 -15.06 12.00
C ILE A 537 9.42 -15.40 12.59
N ASN A 538 10.22 -16.24 11.93
CA ASN A 538 11.59 -16.56 12.39
C ASN A 538 12.59 -15.41 12.20
N ARG A 539 12.29 -14.39 11.38
CA ARG A 539 13.22 -13.31 11.01
C ARG A 539 13.61 -12.45 12.19
N ILE A 540 12.67 -12.15 13.06
CA ILE A 540 12.84 -11.24 14.20
C ILE A 540 13.20 -11.97 15.51
N ARG A 541 13.29 -13.30 15.47
CA ARG A 541 13.47 -14.13 16.68
C ARG A 541 14.94 -14.38 16.96
N PRO A 542 15.35 -14.42 18.25
CA PRO A 542 16.69 -14.87 18.63
C PRO A 542 16.96 -16.32 18.24
N ALA A 543 15.92 -17.17 18.31
CA ALA A 543 15.97 -18.56 17.89
C ALA A 543 14.76 -18.90 17.02
N PRO A 544 14.92 -19.70 15.94
CA PRO A 544 13.80 -20.18 15.16
C PRO A 544 12.79 -20.97 16.01
N LEU A 545 11.54 -20.95 15.58
CA LEU A 545 10.47 -21.77 16.16
C LEU A 545 10.83 -23.26 16.13
N ALA A 546 10.36 -23.98 17.15
CA ALA A 546 10.54 -25.41 17.22
C ALA A 546 9.82 -26.11 16.04
N PRO A 547 10.36 -27.24 15.54
CA PRO A 547 9.74 -28.00 14.45
C PRO A 547 8.25 -28.33 14.69
N ALA A 548 7.87 -28.71 15.91
CA ALA A 548 6.47 -29.01 16.25
C ALA A 548 5.54 -27.80 16.09
N THR A 549 6.03 -26.60 16.43
CA THR A 549 5.28 -25.34 16.27
C THR A 549 5.10 -25.00 14.80
N VAL A 550 6.15 -25.16 14.01
CA VAL A 550 6.11 -24.94 12.55
C VAL A 550 5.13 -25.91 11.88
N ASP A 551 5.15 -27.20 12.21
CA ASP A 551 4.20 -28.18 11.67
C ASP A 551 2.74 -27.81 12.03
N ARG A 552 2.48 -27.43 13.28
CA ARG A 552 1.14 -27.03 13.72
C ARG A 552 0.64 -25.78 13.00
N LEU A 553 1.50 -24.77 12.83
CA LEU A 553 1.18 -23.55 12.10
C LEU A 553 0.94 -23.83 10.61
N ALA A 554 1.78 -24.64 9.96
CA ALA A 554 1.61 -25.00 8.56
C ALA A 554 0.27 -25.71 8.30
N ARG A 555 -0.13 -26.64 9.17
CA ARG A 555 -1.41 -27.37 9.06
C ARG A 555 -2.62 -26.48 9.31
N SER A 556 -2.50 -25.50 10.20
CA SER A 556 -3.61 -24.62 10.58
C SER A 556 -3.75 -23.40 9.68
N TYR A 557 -2.83 -23.20 8.73
CA TYR A 557 -2.73 -21.98 7.91
C TYR A 557 -4.00 -21.63 7.13
N ASN A 558 -4.71 -22.61 6.55
CA ASN A 558 -5.94 -22.33 5.81
C ASN A 558 -7.03 -21.68 6.66
N ARG A 559 -7.06 -22.03 7.95
CA ARG A 559 -8.05 -21.48 8.88
C ARG A 559 -7.54 -20.24 9.60
N LEU A 560 -6.27 -20.23 10.03
CA LEU A 560 -5.71 -19.25 10.96
C LEU A 560 -4.60 -18.38 10.36
N GLY A 561 -4.23 -18.56 9.10
CA GLY A 561 -3.09 -17.88 8.48
C GLY A 561 -3.19 -16.35 8.48
N ALA A 562 -4.41 -15.80 8.42
CA ALA A 562 -4.63 -14.36 8.53
C ALA A 562 -4.23 -13.79 9.91
N GLN A 563 -4.21 -14.63 10.95
CA GLN A 563 -3.83 -14.24 12.32
C GLN A 563 -2.32 -14.28 12.54
N TYR A 564 -1.51 -14.87 11.64
CA TYR A 564 -0.11 -15.18 11.93
C TYR A 564 0.80 -13.94 11.96
N THR A 565 0.33 -12.81 11.45
CA THR A 565 0.97 -11.50 11.63
C THR A 565 1.10 -11.14 13.12
N LEU A 566 0.20 -11.63 13.97
CA LEU A 566 0.30 -11.54 15.44
C LEU A 566 1.66 -12.04 15.97
N PHE A 567 2.20 -13.10 15.37
CA PHE A 567 3.45 -13.69 15.82
C PHE A 567 4.70 -12.95 15.32
N THR A 568 4.50 -11.85 14.59
CA THR A 568 5.55 -10.95 14.12
C THR A 568 5.62 -9.63 14.89
N GLU A 569 4.73 -9.39 15.86
CA GLU A 569 4.79 -8.16 16.68
C GLU A 569 6.03 -8.09 17.56
N THR A 570 6.49 -9.26 18.03
CA THR A 570 7.71 -9.38 18.82
C THR A 570 8.42 -10.70 18.53
N GLY A 571 9.74 -10.67 18.53
CA GLY A 571 10.59 -11.86 18.38
C GLY A 571 10.64 -12.75 19.63
N THR A 572 10.01 -12.34 20.72
CA THR A 572 10.12 -13.01 22.04
C THR A 572 8.96 -13.93 22.39
N LEU A 573 7.89 -14.00 21.58
CA LEU A 573 6.77 -14.91 21.86
C LEU A 573 7.25 -16.36 21.95
N SER A 574 6.87 -17.08 23.00
CA SER A 574 7.24 -18.48 23.17
C SER A 574 6.39 -19.40 22.27
N ASP A 575 6.96 -20.55 21.90
CA ASP A 575 6.21 -21.63 21.22
C ASP A 575 4.95 -22.01 22.02
N ARG A 576 5.03 -22.01 23.36
CA ARG A 576 3.89 -22.27 24.25
C ARG A 576 2.75 -21.28 24.05
N THR A 577 3.04 -19.98 23.99
CA THR A 577 2.02 -18.94 23.79
C THR A 577 1.38 -19.05 22.41
N ILE A 578 2.17 -19.36 21.38
CA ILE A 578 1.66 -19.63 20.03
C ILE A 578 0.70 -20.83 20.06
N PHE A 579 1.10 -21.95 20.68
CA PHE A 579 0.23 -23.12 20.86
C PHE A 579 -1.08 -22.77 21.59
N SER A 580 -0.97 -21.99 22.68
CA SER A 580 -2.14 -21.54 23.46
C SER A 580 -3.12 -20.75 22.59
N PHE A 581 -2.63 -19.83 21.75
CA PHE A 581 -3.49 -19.09 20.82
C PHE A 581 -4.25 -20.02 19.87
N LEU A 582 -3.55 -20.98 19.26
CA LEU A 582 -4.17 -21.95 18.34
C LEU A 582 -5.20 -22.83 19.05
N ASP A 583 -4.91 -23.28 20.28
CA ASP A 583 -5.84 -24.04 21.12
C ASP A 583 -7.09 -23.21 21.50
N ARG A 584 -6.91 -21.93 21.83
CA ARG A 584 -8.05 -21.04 22.15
C ARG A 584 -8.94 -20.84 20.93
N ALA A 585 -8.37 -20.67 19.74
CA ALA A 585 -9.13 -20.57 18.51
C ALA A 585 -9.95 -21.85 18.23
N ASP A 586 -9.36 -23.03 18.44
CA ASP A 586 -10.06 -24.32 18.33
C ASP A 586 -11.22 -24.46 19.32
N ASP A 587 -11.01 -24.05 20.56
CA ASP A 587 -12.05 -24.13 21.60
C ASP A 587 -13.22 -23.19 21.33
N ILE A 588 -12.95 -21.99 20.81
CA ILE A 588 -13.98 -21.04 20.36
C ILE A 588 -14.80 -21.63 19.21
N ASP A 589 -14.15 -22.20 18.19
CA ASP A 589 -14.83 -22.82 17.04
C ASP A 589 -15.76 -23.98 17.45
N ARG A 590 -15.47 -24.65 18.59
CA ARG A 590 -16.27 -25.75 19.14
C ARG A 590 -17.46 -25.30 20.00
N MET A 591 -17.56 -24.01 20.37
CA MET A 591 -18.64 -23.53 21.26
C MET A 591 -20.02 -23.64 20.59
N GLY A 592 -20.91 -24.50 21.10
CA GLY A 592 -22.23 -24.73 20.48
C GLY A 592 -23.17 -23.51 20.49
N ASN A 593 -23.08 -22.66 21.52
CA ASN A 593 -23.85 -21.42 21.59
C ASN A 593 -23.21 -20.36 20.68
N ARG A 594 -23.86 -20.06 19.56
CA ARG A 594 -23.35 -19.12 18.55
C ARG A 594 -23.26 -17.68 19.03
N THR A 595 -24.22 -17.21 19.84
CA THR A 595 -24.15 -15.84 20.40
C THR A 595 -22.95 -15.70 21.31
N LEU A 596 -22.80 -16.63 22.26
CA LEU A 596 -21.63 -16.66 23.14
C LEU A 596 -20.33 -16.81 22.33
N ARG A 597 -20.31 -17.66 21.31
CA ARG A 597 -19.14 -17.82 20.42
C ARG A 597 -18.72 -16.50 19.77
N ALA A 598 -19.67 -15.73 19.25
CA ALA A 598 -19.40 -14.44 18.62
C ALA A 598 -18.84 -13.41 19.62
N ASP A 599 -19.41 -13.38 20.83
CA ASP A 599 -18.94 -12.49 21.90
C ASP A 599 -17.53 -12.89 22.39
N VAL A 600 -17.28 -14.19 22.58
CA VAL A 600 -15.97 -14.72 22.98
C VAL A 600 -14.90 -14.43 21.92
N ALA A 601 -15.21 -14.71 20.64
CA ALA A 601 -14.31 -14.41 19.54
C ALA A 601 -13.99 -12.91 19.48
N GLY A 602 -15.01 -12.06 19.58
CA GLY A 602 -14.84 -10.61 19.54
C GLY A 602 -14.02 -10.05 20.70
N SER A 603 -14.33 -10.44 21.94
CA SER A 603 -13.58 -9.97 23.11
C SER A 603 -12.13 -10.45 23.10
N MET A 604 -11.88 -11.72 22.75
CA MET A 604 -10.52 -12.25 22.68
C MET A 604 -9.71 -11.54 21.60
N GLN A 605 -10.26 -11.42 20.39
CA GLN A 605 -9.56 -10.74 19.30
C GLN A 605 -9.33 -9.26 19.61
N ALA A 606 -10.29 -8.57 20.21
CA ALA A 606 -10.11 -7.17 20.61
C ALA A 606 -8.97 -7.01 21.61
N LEU A 607 -8.91 -7.85 22.66
CA LEU A 607 -7.81 -7.82 23.63
C LEU A 607 -6.46 -8.18 23.01
N VAL A 608 -6.42 -9.16 22.12
CA VAL A 608 -5.21 -9.52 21.38
C VAL A 608 -4.76 -8.34 20.51
N SER A 609 -5.67 -7.67 19.80
CA SER A 609 -5.34 -6.49 18.99
C SER A 609 -4.91 -5.29 19.83
N LEU A 610 -5.52 -5.05 20.99
CA LEU A 610 -5.05 -4.03 21.94
C LEU A 610 -3.63 -4.33 22.45
N TRP A 611 -3.34 -5.61 22.70
CA TRP A 611 -1.97 -6.05 23.00
C TRP A 611 -1.03 -5.80 21.82
N GLN A 612 -1.43 -6.08 20.57
CA GLN A 612 -0.62 -5.77 19.38
C GLN A 612 -0.30 -4.28 19.29
N ILE A 613 -1.31 -3.41 19.46
CA ILE A 613 -1.15 -1.95 19.43
C ILE A 613 -0.17 -1.50 20.52
N ALA A 614 -0.34 -2.00 21.75
CA ALA A 614 0.53 -1.63 22.87
C ALA A 614 1.98 -2.11 22.68
N VAL A 615 2.22 -3.25 22.06
CA VAL A 615 3.57 -3.73 21.69
C VAL A 615 4.15 -2.88 20.56
N ARG A 616 3.39 -2.60 19.49
CA ARG A 616 3.84 -1.78 18.35
C ARG A 616 4.24 -0.36 18.75
N ASN A 617 3.47 0.24 19.66
CA ASN A 617 3.75 1.58 20.16
C ASN A 617 4.87 1.59 21.24
N GLY A 618 5.43 0.43 21.60
CA GLY A 618 6.49 0.31 22.60
C GLY A 618 6.02 0.46 24.05
N ALA A 619 4.72 0.57 24.30
CA ALA A 619 4.17 0.69 25.65
C ALA A 619 4.32 -0.62 26.44
N ILE A 620 4.12 -1.78 25.79
CA ILE A 620 4.50 -3.08 26.34
C ILE A 620 5.88 -3.46 25.79
N GLY A 621 6.86 -3.55 26.69
CA GLY A 621 8.21 -3.99 26.36
C GLY A 621 8.27 -5.44 25.85
N ALA A 622 9.29 -5.75 25.04
CA ALA A 622 9.46 -7.08 24.45
C ALA A 622 9.62 -8.21 25.50
N ASP A 623 10.06 -7.89 26.71
CA ASP A 623 10.19 -8.79 27.86
C ASP A 623 8.84 -9.12 28.51
N GLN A 624 7.87 -8.21 28.46
CA GLN A 624 6.51 -8.39 29.02
C GLN A 624 5.50 -8.91 27.99
N ALA A 625 5.81 -8.81 26.70
CA ALA A 625 4.89 -9.11 25.61
C ALA A 625 4.36 -10.56 25.66
N ASP A 626 5.24 -11.57 25.80
CA ASP A 626 4.85 -12.99 25.87
C ASP A 626 3.97 -13.30 27.08
N ALA A 627 4.38 -12.85 28.27
CA ALA A 627 3.66 -13.09 29.51
C ALA A 627 2.25 -12.45 29.49
N THR A 628 2.14 -11.24 28.92
CA THR A 628 0.86 -10.54 28.83
C THR A 628 -0.11 -11.24 27.88
N LEU A 629 0.37 -11.65 26.69
CA LEU A 629 -0.46 -12.40 25.74
C LEU A 629 -0.88 -13.75 26.32
N ALA A 630 0.05 -14.48 26.96
CA ALA A 630 -0.25 -15.75 27.61
C ALA A 630 -1.35 -15.61 28.68
N ALA A 631 -1.28 -14.57 29.51
CA ALA A 631 -2.28 -14.29 30.55
C ALA A 631 -3.67 -14.00 29.96
N ILE A 632 -3.75 -13.23 28.88
CA ILE A 632 -5.01 -12.99 28.15
C ILE A 632 -5.59 -14.33 27.68
N LEU A 633 -4.78 -15.14 26.99
CA LEU A 633 -5.23 -16.40 26.38
C LEU A 633 -5.69 -17.42 27.44
N GLU A 634 -4.97 -17.55 28.57
CA GLU A 634 -5.35 -18.46 29.65
C GLU A 634 -6.73 -18.15 30.25
N GLY A 635 -7.09 -16.86 30.36
CA GLY A 635 -8.42 -16.46 30.82
C GLY A 635 -9.53 -17.05 29.93
N PHE A 636 -9.38 -16.94 28.61
CA PHE A 636 -10.36 -17.43 27.65
C PHE A 636 -10.52 -18.96 27.64
N ALA A 637 -9.58 -19.71 28.22
CA ALA A 637 -9.72 -21.16 28.33
C ALA A 637 -10.85 -21.62 29.25
N LYS A 638 -11.20 -20.78 30.23
CA LYS A 638 -12.18 -21.09 31.26
C LYS A 638 -13.60 -20.68 30.88
N VAL A 639 -13.79 -19.92 29.81
CA VAL A 639 -15.10 -19.34 29.48
C VAL A 639 -16.09 -20.40 29.00
N ARG A 640 -17.23 -20.48 29.69
CA ARG A 640 -18.38 -21.36 29.40
C ARG A 640 -19.69 -20.60 29.33
N ASN A 641 -19.75 -19.39 29.90
CA ASN A 641 -20.94 -18.55 29.92
C ASN A 641 -20.57 -17.05 29.82
N ALA A 642 -21.58 -16.20 29.66
CA ALA A 642 -21.38 -14.76 29.46
C ALA A 642 -20.82 -14.04 30.69
N ARG A 643 -21.09 -14.52 31.91
CA ARG A 643 -20.52 -13.95 33.14
C ARG A 643 -19.01 -14.15 33.18
N GLU A 644 -18.55 -15.37 32.94
CA GLU A 644 -17.10 -15.66 32.86
C GLU A 644 -16.43 -14.89 31.72
N LEU A 645 -17.10 -14.71 30.58
CA LEU A 645 -16.60 -13.87 29.49
C LEU A 645 -16.39 -12.43 29.93
N PHE A 646 -17.35 -11.85 30.66
CA PHE A 646 -17.21 -10.50 31.20
C PHE A 646 -15.98 -10.39 32.10
N ASP A 647 -15.85 -11.30 33.08
CA ASP A 647 -14.78 -11.29 34.06
C ASP A 647 -13.39 -11.41 33.39
N VAL A 648 -13.24 -12.38 32.49
CA VAL A 648 -12.00 -12.59 31.72
C VAL A 648 -11.67 -11.39 30.83
N SER A 649 -12.68 -10.74 30.24
CA SER A 649 -12.45 -9.58 29.38
C SER A 649 -11.91 -8.38 30.17
N VAL A 650 -12.44 -8.16 31.38
CA VAL A 650 -11.97 -7.12 32.31
C VAL A 650 -10.55 -7.44 32.80
N GLU A 651 -10.27 -8.70 33.17
CA GLU A 651 -8.94 -9.13 33.59
C GLU A 651 -7.89 -8.96 32.50
N GLY A 652 -8.23 -9.30 31.25
CA GLY A 652 -7.36 -9.13 30.08
C GLY A 652 -7.02 -7.67 29.81
N LEU A 653 -8.00 -6.76 29.85
CA LEU A 653 -7.76 -5.32 29.68
C LEU A 653 -6.83 -4.78 30.79
N ASN A 654 -7.06 -5.19 32.03
CA ASN A 654 -6.20 -4.81 33.15
C ASN A 654 -4.78 -5.39 33.02
N ALA A 655 -4.61 -6.59 32.45
CA ALA A 655 -3.29 -7.16 32.19
C ALA A 655 -2.49 -6.31 31.19
N ILE A 656 -3.13 -5.83 30.11
CA ILE A 656 -2.52 -4.93 29.13
C ILE A 656 -2.09 -3.62 29.80
N LEU A 657 -2.99 -2.98 30.56
CA LEU A 657 -2.69 -1.70 31.21
C LEU A 657 -1.60 -1.81 32.29
N ARG A 658 -1.53 -2.94 33.00
CA ARG A 658 -0.43 -3.21 33.94
C ARG A 658 0.89 -3.37 33.22
N ALA A 659 0.92 -4.16 32.14
CA ALA A 659 2.14 -4.39 31.35
C ALA A 659 2.62 -3.11 30.64
N ALA A 660 1.69 -2.24 30.25
CA ALA A 660 1.99 -0.95 29.63
C ALA A 660 2.43 0.14 30.62
N GLY A 661 2.41 -0.13 31.93
CA GLY A 661 2.73 0.87 32.95
C GLY A 661 1.75 2.06 32.98
N ALA A 662 0.51 1.88 32.51
CA ALA A 662 -0.44 2.97 32.37
C ALA A 662 -0.77 3.60 33.74
N PRO A 663 -0.74 4.93 33.88
CA PRO A 663 -0.77 5.61 35.16
C PRO A 663 -2.13 5.42 35.86
N SER A 664 -2.11 5.16 37.17
CA SER A 664 -3.31 4.75 37.92
C SER A 664 -4.20 5.91 38.39
N ASN A 665 -3.80 7.15 38.13
CA ASN A 665 -4.53 8.37 38.52
C ASN A 665 -5.63 8.77 37.52
N LEU A 666 -5.64 8.19 36.32
CA LEU A 666 -6.64 8.43 35.28
C LEU A 666 -7.78 7.38 35.35
N SER A 667 -8.93 7.72 34.77
CA SER A 667 -10.03 6.75 34.61
C SER A 667 -9.60 5.58 33.71
N LEU A 668 -10.27 4.43 33.79
CA LEU A 668 -9.87 3.29 32.98
C LEU A 668 -10.03 3.57 31.48
N GLN A 669 -11.10 4.29 31.11
CA GLN A 669 -11.34 4.76 29.74
C GLN A 669 -10.18 5.64 29.25
N ASP A 670 -9.80 6.64 30.03
CA ASP A 670 -8.74 7.58 29.64
C ASP A 670 -7.39 6.87 29.52
N ARG A 671 -7.08 5.93 30.42
CA ARG A 671 -5.85 5.12 30.34
C ARG A 671 -5.77 4.31 29.06
N VAL A 672 -6.90 3.79 28.57
CA VAL A 672 -6.95 3.06 27.31
C VAL A 672 -6.79 4.01 26.14
N LEU A 673 -7.52 5.13 26.10
CA LEU A 673 -7.42 6.10 25.00
C LEU A 673 -6.02 6.71 24.90
N ASP A 674 -5.40 7.05 26.03
CA ASP A 674 -4.02 7.53 26.10
C ASP A 674 -3.02 6.50 25.54
N LEU A 675 -3.17 5.23 25.92
CA LEU A 675 -2.37 4.12 25.38
C LEU A 675 -2.53 3.98 23.85
N LEU A 676 -3.73 4.18 23.32
CA LEU A 676 -4.03 4.07 21.89
C LEU A 676 -3.50 5.26 21.07
N ALA A 677 -3.53 6.46 21.66
CA ALA A 677 -2.96 7.66 21.06
C ALA A 677 -1.42 7.63 21.00
N GLY A 678 -0.78 6.78 21.82
CA GLY A 678 0.66 6.55 21.85
C GLY A 678 1.30 7.12 23.12
N THR A 679 2.58 6.83 23.37
CA THR A 679 3.29 7.38 24.54
C THR A 679 3.71 8.82 24.25
N GLY A 680 2.88 9.80 24.60
CA GLY A 680 3.18 11.23 24.41
C GLY A 680 4.51 11.63 25.06
N LYS A 681 5.41 12.23 24.28
CA LYS A 681 6.54 13.01 24.81
C LYS A 681 6.15 14.48 24.84
N ALA A 682 6.66 15.22 25.82
CA ALA A 682 6.30 16.62 26.10
C ALA A 682 6.46 17.61 24.92
N SER A 683 7.09 17.22 23.80
CA SER A 683 7.20 18.04 22.58
C SER A 683 5.97 17.96 21.66
N ASP A 684 5.13 16.94 21.79
CA ASP A 684 4.00 16.65 20.89
C ASP A 684 2.63 16.67 21.60
N ASP A 685 2.54 17.35 22.75
CA ASP A 685 1.31 17.38 23.56
C ASP A 685 0.09 17.87 22.74
N GLU A 686 0.26 18.84 21.83
CA GLU A 686 -0.86 19.31 21.00
C GLU A 686 -1.35 18.25 20.00
N ALA A 687 -0.45 17.52 19.35
CA ALA A 687 -0.81 16.45 18.43
C ALA A 687 -1.47 15.28 19.17
N HIS A 688 -0.94 14.93 20.34
CA HIS A 688 -1.50 13.91 21.22
C HIS A 688 -2.92 14.27 21.67
N GLN A 689 -3.13 15.51 22.11
CA GLN A 689 -4.46 15.99 22.50
C GLN A 689 -5.46 15.97 21.33
N ARG A 690 -5.05 16.42 20.13
CA ARG A 690 -5.92 16.34 18.94
C ARG A 690 -6.30 14.90 18.58
N LEU A 691 -5.37 13.95 18.70
CA LEU A 691 -5.65 12.53 18.49
C LEU A 691 -6.67 12.02 19.52
N LEU A 692 -6.49 12.35 20.80
CA LEU A 692 -7.43 11.98 21.86
C LEU A 692 -8.83 12.55 21.59
N GLU A 693 -8.93 13.83 21.24
CA GLU A 693 -10.20 14.48 20.89
C GLU A 693 -10.88 13.78 19.70
N GLU A 694 -10.11 13.42 18.67
CA GLU A 694 -10.64 12.70 17.50
C GLU A 694 -11.12 11.29 17.88
N MET A 695 -10.34 10.56 18.67
CA MET A 695 -10.69 9.22 19.16
C MET A 695 -11.96 9.24 20.02
N MET A 696 -12.09 10.22 20.92
CA MET A 696 -13.29 10.45 21.72
C MET A 696 -14.49 10.79 20.83
N GLY A 697 -14.27 11.59 19.78
CA GLY A 697 -15.29 11.91 18.77
C GLY A 697 -15.84 10.65 18.10
N TYR A 698 -14.97 9.74 17.63
CA TYR A 698 -15.40 8.46 17.06
C TYR A 698 -16.12 7.57 18.09
N PHE A 699 -15.62 7.52 19.32
CA PHE A 699 -16.24 6.74 20.40
C PHE A 699 -17.70 7.16 20.66
N GLU A 700 -17.94 8.47 20.77
CA GLU A 700 -19.27 9.03 20.98
C GLU A 700 -20.16 8.90 19.73
N SER A 701 -19.63 9.08 18.52
CA SER A 701 -20.36 8.85 17.27
C SER A 701 -20.84 7.40 17.14
N GLN A 702 -20.03 6.43 17.57
CA GLN A 702 -20.41 5.01 17.65
C GLN A 702 -21.31 4.69 18.86
N LYS A 703 -21.70 5.70 19.65
CA LYS A 703 -22.57 5.54 20.83
C LYS A 703 -22.06 4.49 21.80
N LEU A 704 -20.75 4.26 21.88
CA LEU A 704 -20.16 3.21 22.71
C LEU A 704 -20.34 3.53 24.20
N VAL A 705 -20.32 2.50 25.04
CA VAL A 705 -20.48 2.68 26.50
C VAL A 705 -19.08 2.75 27.12
N PRO A 706 -18.74 3.83 27.85
CA PRO A 706 -17.44 3.95 28.52
C PRO A 706 -17.18 2.77 29.45
N VAL A 707 -15.95 2.25 29.46
CA VAL A 707 -15.62 1.05 30.27
C VAL A 707 -15.86 1.30 31.76
N ASP A 708 -15.56 2.50 32.27
CA ASP A 708 -15.82 2.85 33.67
C ASP A 708 -17.29 2.72 34.04
N LEU A 709 -18.22 3.14 33.16
CA LEU A 709 -19.66 2.99 33.40
C LEU A 709 -20.08 1.51 33.46
N ILE A 710 -19.53 0.67 32.57
CA ILE A 710 -19.79 -0.77 32.58
C ILE A 710 -19.30 -1.38 33.90
N LEU A 711 -18.10 -1.01 34.34
CA LEU A 711 -17.52 -1.53 35.58
C LEU A 711 -18.21 -1.02 36.84
N ASP A 712 -18.67 0.24 36.85
CA ASP A 712 -19.48 0.79 37.94
C ASP A 712 -20.77 -0.01 38.11
N VAL A 713 -21.46 -0.30 37.02
CA VAL A 713 -22.67 -1.14 37.05
C VAL A 713 -22.34 -2.55 37.54
N ALA A 714 -21.24 -3.16 37.09
CA ALA A 714 -20.82 -4.48 37.55
C ALA A 714 -20.51 -4.52 39.06
N ARG A 715 -19.75 -3.53 39.56
CA ARG A 715 -19.46 -3.37 41.00
C ARG A 715 -20.74 -3.14 41.81
N HIS A 716 -21.68 -2.38 41.27
CA HIS A 716 -22.97 -2.15 41.91
C HIS A 716 -23.81 -3.43 42.00
N LEU A 717 -23.83 -4.26 40.95
CA LEU A 717 -24.49 -5.58 40.98
C LEU A 717 -23.90 -6.50 42.06
N ASP A 718 -22.56 -6.53 42.21
CA ASP A 718 -21.90 -7.29 43.27
C ASP A 718 -22.30 -6.75 44.65
N ALA A 719 -22.24 -5.43 44.84
CA ALA A 719 -22.61 -4.79 46.10
C ALA A 719 -24.08 -5.04 46.49
N LEU A 720 -24.99 -5.09 45.51
CA LEU A 720 -26.39 -5.48 45.72
C LEU A 720 -26.51 -6.95 46.13
N ALA A 721 -25.81 -7.85 45.42
CA ALA A 721 -25.80 -9.29 45.74
C ALA A 721 -25.22 -9.59 47.13
N GLU A 722 -24.32 -8.73 47.62
CA GLU A 722 -23.69 -8.82 48.92
C GLU A 722 -24.43 -8.05 50.01
N GLY A 723 -25.54 -7.37 49.67
CA GLY A 723 -26.35 -6.58 50.60
C GLY A 723 -25.66 -5.31 51.12
N ARG A 724 -24.59 -4.86 50.46
CA ARG A 724 -23.79 -3.68 50.86
C ARG A 724 -24.31 -2.37 50.27
N ALA A 725 -25.22 -2.42 49.30
CA ALA A 725 -25.77 -1.25 48.64
C ALA A 725 -27.29 -1.36 48.45
N GLN A 726 -27.96 -0.21 48.26
CA GLN A 726 -29.33 -0.11 47.76
C GLN A 726 -29.32 0.19 46.26
N LEU A 727 -30.40 -0.12 45.55
CA LEU A 727 -30.50 0.08 44.09
C LEU A 727 -30.27 1.55 43.71
N ASP A 728 -29.17 1.82 43.02
CA ASP A 728 -28.88 3.13 42.40
C ASP A 728 -29.55 3.20 41.04
N THR A 729 -30.76 3.76 41.02
CA THR A 729 -31.52 3.90 39.77
C THR A 729 -30.88 4.87 38.78
N ALA A 730 -30.10 5.85 39.24
CA ALA A 730 -29.45 6.83 38.37
C ALA A 730 -28.29 6.18 37.61
N LEU A 731 -27.47 5.36 38.26
CA LEU A 731 -26.41 4.59 37.61
C LEU A 731 -26.96 3.66 36.53
N ILE A 732 -28.01 2.88 36.85
CA ILE A 732 -28.62 1.95 35.88
C ILE A 732 -29.26 2.70 34.70
N ASN A 733 -29.97 3.80 34.96
CA ASN A 733 -30.58 4.59 33.90
C ASN A 733 -29.54 5.20 32.94
N ARG A 734 -28.34 5.58 33.42
CA ARG A 734 -27.25 6.07 32.55
C ARG A 734 -26.79 5.03 31.53
N LEU A 735 -26.73 3.75 31.93
CA LEU A 735 -26.40 2.66 31.01
C LEU A 735 -27.56 2.41 30.04
N GLU A 736 -28.78 2.27 30.54
CA GLU A 736 -29.96 1.99 29.72
C GLU A 736 -30.26 3.11 28.71
N SER A 737 -30.03 4.38 29.05
CA SER A 737 -30.23 5.51 28.13
C SER A 737 -29.29 5.41 26.93
N ARG A 738 -28.01 5.06 27.14
CA ARG A 738 -27.04 4.86 26.06
C ARG A 738 -27.43 3.70 25.14
N LEU A 739 -28.01 2.63 25.67
CA LEU A 739 -28.51 1.50 24.87
C LEU A 739 -29.80 1.85 24.10
N THR A 740 -30.60 2.79 24.61
CA THR A 740 -31.86 3.21 23.97
C THR A 740 -31.62 4.19 22.82
N GLU A 741 -30.51 4.95 22.85
CA GLU A 741 -30.07 5.83 21.75
C GLU A 741 -29.67 5.08 20.46
N LEU A 742 -29.65 3.74 20.46
CA LEU A 742 -29.34 2.90 19.31
C LEU A 742 -30.55 2.83 18.34
N SER A 743 -30.72 3.84 17.48
CA SER A 743 -31.66 3.78 16.36
C SER A 743 -31.10 2.91 15.23
N LEU A 744 -31.90 1.97 14.73
CA LEU A 744 -31.56 1.24 13.51
C LEU A 744 -31.75 2.20 12.33
N PRO A 745 -30.80 2.32 11.39
CA PRO A 745 -30.96 3.26 10.28
C PRO A 745 -32.13 2.93 9.33
N TYR A 746 -32.88 1.84 9.53
CA TYR A 746 -33.91 1.38 8.58
C TYR A 746 -35.10 0.66 9.25
N GLU A 747 -35.79 1.29 10.20
CA GLU A 747 -37.06 0.75 10.74
C GLU A 747 -38.16 0.57 9.66
N GLY A 748 -38.00 1.17 8.47
CA GLY A 748 -38.94 1.08 7.35
C GLY A 748 -38.73 -0.05 6.33
N LEU A 749 -37.63 -0.83 6.37
CA LEU A 749 -37.39 -1.90 5.38
C LEU A 749 -38.13 -3.20 5.73
N SER A 750 -38.77 -3.80 4.73
CA SER A 750 -39.42 -5.12 4.83
C SER A 750 -38.41 -6.24 5.04
N THR A 751 -38.86 -7.39 5.56
CA THR A 751 -38.02 -8.59 5.75
C THR A 751 -37.39 -9.07 4.44
N VAL A 752 -38.07 -8.88 3.31
CA VAL A 752 -37.56 -9.26 1.98
C VAL A 752 -36.44 -8.33 1.53
N GLU A 753 -36.58 -7.01 1.71
CA GLU A 753 -35.50 -6.05 1.44
C GLU A 753 -34.30 -6.28 2.36
N LYS A 754 -34.54 -6.58 3.64
CA LYS A 754 -33.49 -6.96 4.59
C LYS A 754 -32.75 -8.24 4.18
N SER A 755 -33.46 -9.19 3.57
CA SER A 755 -32.87 -10.45 3.08
C SER A 755 -32.13 -10.25 1.76
N GLY A 756 -32.66 -9.43 0.85
CA GLY A 756 -32.03 -9.10 -0.44
C GLY A 756 -30.76 -8.26 -0.31
N LEU A 757 -30.67 -7.43 0.74
CA LEU A 757 -29.49 -6.62 1.07
C LEU A 757 -28.42 -7.38 1.89
N SER A 758 -28.61 -8.69 2.12
CA SER A 758 -27.69 -9.55 2.87
C SER A 758 -27.33 -9.01 4.27
N PHE A 759 -28.33 -8.49 5.00
CA PHE A 759 -28.12 -8.08 6.38
C PHE A 759 -27.81 -9.30 7.28
N GLY A 760 -26.78 -9.17 8.11
CA GLY A 760 -26.16 -10.26 8.83
C GLY A 760 -27.03 -10.68 9.99
N TYR A 761 -27.48 -11.93 9.94
CA TYR A 761 -28.35 -12.52 10.95
C TYR A 761 -27.78 -12.39 12.37
N TRP A 762 -26.48 -12.58 12.55
CA TRP A 762 -25.85 -12.54 13.88
C TRP A 762 -25.63 -11.13 14.41
N ALA A 763 -25.15 -10.21 13.58
CA ALA A 763 -25.01 -8.80 13.92
C ALA A 763 -26.35 -8.15 14.31
N GLN A 764 -27.43 -8.44 13.58
CA GLN A 764 -28.77 -7.95 13.92
C GLN A 764 -29.24 -8.51 15.26
N ARG A 765 -29.09 -9.82 15.50
CA ARG A 765 -29.44 -10.44 16.77
C ARG A 765 -28.66 -9.88 17.96
N HIS A 766 -27.39 -9.53 17.76
CA HIS A 766 -26.55 -8.87 18.77
C HIS A 766 -27.10 -7.51 19.16
N VAL A 767 -27.35 -6.63 18.18
CA VAL A 767 -27.91 -5.30 18.40
C VAL A 767 -29.31 -5.37 19.02
N GLU A 768 -30.17 -6.27 18.53
CA GLU A 768 -31.50 -6.48 19.11
C GLU A 768 -31.46 -6.99 20.55
N ALA A 769 -30.52 -7.89 20.87
CA ALA A 769 -30.35 -8.40 22.23
C ALA A 769 -29.96 -7.28 23.19
N GLN A 770 -29.05 -6.39 22.80
CA GLN A 770 -28.65 -5.24 23.61
C GLN A 770 -29.79 -4.24 23.82
N ARG A 771 -30.58 -3.92 22.77
CA ARG A 771 -31.75 -3.02 22.88
C ARG A 771 -32.84 -3.57 23.81
N ARG A 772 -32.91 -4.89 23.99
CA ARG A 772 -33.89 -5.55 24.86
C ARG A 772 -33.45 -5.65 26.32
N ILE A 773 -32.22 -5.24 26.66
CA ILE A 773 -31.75 -5.22 28.05
C ILE A 773 -32.63 -4.25 28.86
N ARG A 774 -33.23 -4.77 29.94
CA ARG A 774 -34.02 -3.99 30.92
C ARG A 774 -33.46 -4.24 32.31
N LEU A 775 -32.20 -3.84 32.49
CA LEU A 775 -31.40 -4.15 33.66
C LEU A 775 -32.08 -3.74 34.96
N ARG A 776 -32.78 -2.59 35.00
CA ARG A 776 -33.54 -2.18 36.19
C ARG A 776 -34.63 -3.19 36.55
N ALA A 777 -35.41 -3.63 35.56
CA ALA A 777 -36.48 -4.60 35.78
C ALA A 777 -35.92 -5.98 36.16
N ASP A 778 -34.79 -6.37 35.57
CA ASP A 778 -34.14 -7.63 35.85
C ASP A 778 -33.51 -7.65 37.25
N ILE A 779 -32.90 -6.54 37.70
CA ILE A 779 -32.43 -6.37 39.08
C ILE A 779 -33.60 -6.45 40.06
N GLN A 780 -34.72 -5.78 39.79
CA GLN A 780 -35.89 -5.82 40.67
C GLN A 780 -36.46 -7.23 40.83
N LYS A 781 -36.46 -8.03 39.75
CA LYS A 781 -36.87 -9.45 39.81
C LYS A 781 -35.86 -10.30 40.59
N ALA A 782 -34.57 -10.02 40.42
CA ALA A 782 -33.48 -10.76 41.05
C ALA A 782 -33.15 -10.29 42.48
N ILE A 783 -33.76 -9.21 42.99
CA ILE A 783 -33.30 -8.53 44.22
C ILE A 783 -33.26 -9.38 45.49
N LYS A 784 -33.95 -10.52 45.49
CA LYS A 784 -33.97 -11.50 46.59
C LYS A 784 -33.07 -12.71 46.37
N ASP A 785 -32.41 -12.81 45.22
CA ASP A 785 -31.55 -13.92 44.81
C ASP A 785 -30.16 -13.39 44.43
N ALA A 786 -29.21 -13.60 45.35
CA ALA A 786 -27.84 -13.13 45.20
C ALA A 786 -27.13 -13.77 43.99
N GLU A 787 -27.42 -15.04 43.66
CA GLU A 787 -26.82 -15.68 42.48
C GLU A 787 -27.44 -15.16 41.19
N ALA A 788 -28.75 -14.91 41.17
CA ALA A 788 -29.39 -14.25 40.02
C ALA A 788 -28.83 -12.84 39.78
N LEU A 789 -28.60 -12.06 40.85
CA LEU A 789 -27.96 -10.72 40.75
C LEU A 789 -26.54 -10.80 40.19
N ARG A 790 -25.72 -11.73 40.69
CA ARG A 790 -24.37 -11.97 40.12
C ARG A 790 -24.44 -12.43 38.67
N GLY A 791 -25.45 -13.22 38.32
CA GLY A 791 -25.71 -13.66 36.96
C GLY A 791 -25.97 -12.52 35.97
N LEU A 792 -26.54 -11.39 36.42
CA LEU A 792 -26.79 -10.22 35.56
C LEU A 792 -25.52 -9.58 35.01
N ARG A 793 -24.35 -9.80 35.62
CA ARG A 793 -23.08 -9.35 35.01
C ARG A 793 -22.85 -9.92 33.62
N GLY A 794 -23.38 -11.11 33.34
CA GLY A 794 -23.33 -11.71 32.00
C GLY A 794 -24.02 -10.86 30.93
N THR A 795 -24.98 -9.99 31.28
CA THR A 795 -25.63 -9.10 30.30
C THR A 795 -24.71 -7.94 29.89
N LEU A 796 -23.65 -7.66 30.65
CA LEU A 796 -22.66 -6.63 30.34
C LEU A 796 -21.56 -7.12 29.39
N ALA A 797 -21.39 -8.44 29.23
CA ALA A 797 -20.38 -9.04 28.35
C ALA A 797 -20.44 -8.55 26.89
N PRO A 798 -21.60 -8.58 26.20
CA PRO A 798 -21.70 -8.08 24.83
C PRO A 798 -21.46 -6.56 24.73
N ILE A 799 -21.80 -5.79 25.77
CA ILE A 799 -21.55 -4.34 25.82
C ILE A 799 -20.05 -4.08 25.93
N LEU A 800 -19.37 -4.82 26.82
CA LEU A 800 -17.92 -4.72 26.98
C LEU A 800 -17.19 -5.17 25.72
N ARG A 801 -17.65 -6.24 25.04
CA ARG A 801 -17.13 -6.68 23.73
C ARG A 801 -17.16 -5.52 22.74
N ASP A 802 -18.28 -4.83 22.60
CA ASP A 802 -18.42 -3.72 21.65
C ASP A 802 -17.47 -2.56 21.97
N THR A 803 -17.32 -2.22 23.25
CA THR A 803 -16.39 -1.18 23.68
C THR A 803 -14.94 -1.57 23.40
N LEU A 804 -14.55 -2.82 23.66
CA LEU A 804 -13.20 -3.33 23.35
C LEU A 804 -12.92 -3.34 21.84
N VAL A 805 -13.87 -3.81 21.02
CA VAL A 805 -13.74 -3.76 19.56
C VAL A 805 -13.69 -2.31 19.08
N GLY A 806 -14.50 -1.44 19.67
CA GLY A 806 -14.53 -0.01 19.38
C GLY A 806 -13.18 0.66 19.57
N PHE A 807 -12.45 0.34 20.64
CA PHE A 807 -11.09 0.84 20.83
C PHE A 807 -10.15 0.47 19.68
N VAL A 808 -10.21 -0.77 19.19
CA VAL A 808 -9.38 -1.20 18.06
C VAL A 808 -9.77 -0.47 16.78
N TYR A 809 -11.08 -0.28 16.53
CA TYR A 809 -11.59 0.50 15.39
C TYR A 809 -11.15 1.95 15.42
N ILE A 810 -11.22 2.59 16.59
CA ILE A 810 -10.88 3.99 16.77
C ILE A 810 -9.39 4.23 16.53
N HIS A 811 -8.52 3.34 17.01
CA HIS A 811 -7.08 3.43 16.75
C HIS A 811 -6.74 3.29 15.26
N TYR A 812 -7.48 2.45 14.52
CA TYR A 812 -7.26 2.24 13.09
C TYR A 812 -8.18 3.08 12.19
N ALA A 813 -8.89 4.07 12.73
CA ALA A 813 -9.77 4.93 11.97
C ALA A 813 -8.97 5.68 10.89
N PRO A 814 -9.37 5.62 9.61
CA PRO A 814 -8.80 6.50 8.60
C PRO A 814 -8.96 7.97 8.99
N PRO A 815 -8.03 8.88 8.61
CA PRO A 815 -8.18 10.30 8.89
C PRO A 815 -9.53 10.84 8.39
N GLY A 816 -10.33 11.39 9.30
CA GLY A 816 -11.66 11.92 8.96
C GLY A 816 -12.73 10.87 8.62
N ALA A 817 -12.57 9.61 9.04
CA ALA A 817 -13.46 8.48 8.73
C ALA A 817 -14.95 8.82 8.87
N GLN A 818 -15.64 9.01 7.75
CA GLN A 818 -17.06 9.37 7.71
C GLN A 818 -17.94 8.18 8.07
N VAL A 819 -17.55 6.95 7.73
CA VAL A 819 -18.32 5.75 8.10
C VAL A 819 -18.46 5.66 9.62
N LEU A 820 -17.39 5.92 10.37
CA LEU A 820 -17.41 5.89 11.84
C LEU A 820 -18.13 7.09 12.47
N ARG A 821 -18.28 8.20 11.74
CA ARG A 821 -19.03 9.38 12.23
C ARG A 821 -20.52 9.30 11.94
N THR A 822 -20.90 8.69 10.81
CA THR A 822 -22.27 8.72 10.28
C THR A 822 -23.08 7.47 10.59
N ASN A 823 -22.43 6.31 10.72
CA ASN A 823 -23.10 5.05 11.05
C ASN A 823 -22.83 4.66 12.53
N PRO A 824 -23.72 4.98 13.48
CA PRO A 824 -23.50 4.74 14.91
C PRO A 824 -23.48 3.26 15.33
N LEU A 825 -23.79 2.35 14.39
CA LEU A 825 -23.82 0.91 14.65
C LEU A 825 -22.67 0.16 13.98
N PHE A 826 -21.78 0.85 13.26
CA PHE A 826 -20.77 0.18 12.42
C PHE A 826 -19.88 -0.77 13.22
N VAL A 827 -19.32 -0.31 14.35
CA VAL A 827 -18.51 -1.14 15.27
C VAL A 827 -19.31 -2.33 15.81
N ARG A 828 -20.51 -2.08 16.33
CA ARG A 828 -21.35 -3.13 16.93
C ARG A 828 -21.80 -4.18 15.91
N SER A 829 -21.95 -3.76 14.66
CA SER A 829 -22.39 -4.60 13.55
C SER A 829 -21.30 -5.53 13.00
N HIS A 830 -20.06 -5.45 13.51
CA HIS A 830 -19.00 -6.39 13.14
C HIS A 830 -19.45 -7.83 13.40
N ASP A 831 -19.46 -8.66 12.36
CA ASP A 831 -19.88 -10.06 12.44
C ASP A 831 -18.67 -11.01 12.46
N PHE A 832 -18.32 -11.49 13.66
CA PHE A 832 -17.20 -12.42 13.87
C PHE A 832 -17.48 -13.85 13.39
N LEU A 833 -18.72 -14.20 13.04
CA LEU A 833 -19.03 -15.55 12.55
C LEU A 833 -19.19 -15.57 11.05
N GLY A 834 -19.73 -14.50 10.49
CA GLY A 834 -20.01 -14.36 9.08
C GLY A 834 -21.23 -15.14 8.62
N MET A 835 -21.32 -15.37 7.31
CA MET A 835 -22.49 -15.99 6.70
C MET A 835 -22.66 -17.46 7.14
N PRO A 836 -23.89 -17.94 7.39
CA PRO A 836 -24.14 -19.35 7.66
C PRO A 836 -23.53 -20.25 6.58
N GLY A 837 -22.66 -21.18 6.98
CA GLY A 837 -21.97 -22.10 6.05
C GLY A 837 -20.58 -21.63 5.61
N SER A 838 -20.17 -20.41 5.95
CA SER A 838 -18.80 -19.93 5.80
C SER A 838 -18.07 -19.90 7.15
N VAL A 839 -16.75 -20.11 7.14
CA VAL A 839 -15.89 -20.02 8.33
C VAL A 839 -15.03 -18.77 8.21
N GLN A 840 -15.53 -17.64 8.74
CA GLN A 840 -14.88 -16.33 8.60
C GLN A 840 -14.21 -15.83 9.88
N THR A 841 -14.47 -16.46 11.04
CA THR A 841 -14.03 -15.98 12.37
C THR A 841 -12.55 -15.64 12.49
N TRP A 842 -11.70 -16.34 11.74
CA TRP A 842 -10.25 -16.16 11.76
C TRP A 842 -9.67 -15.73 10.41
N GLN A 843 -10.52 -15.38 9.45
CA GLN A 843 -10.13 -14.82 8.15
C GLN A 843 -9.97 -13.30 8.24
N LEU A 844 -9.37 -12.68 7.23
CA LEU A 844 -9.21 -11.22 7.18
C LEU A 844 -10.57 -10.52 7.34
N ALA A 845 -10.56 -9.33 7.95
CA ALA A 845 -11.70 -8.44 7.95
C ALA A 845 -12.06 -8.08 6.51
N GLU A 846 -13.32 -8.27 6.13
CA GLU A 846 -13.83 -7.96 4.79
C GLU A 846 -15.07 -7.07 4.90
N VAL A 847 -15.21 -6.13 3.96
CA VAL A 847 -16.43 -5.32 3.83
C VAL A 847 -17.50 -6.19 3.18
N PHE A 848 -18.68 -6.23 3.81
CA PHE A 848 -19.79 -7.02 3.31
C PHE A 848 -21.05 -6.18 3.13
N GLY A 849 -21.79 -6.49 2.05
CA GLY A 849 -23.05 -5.82 1.70
C GLY A 849 -22.85 -4.48 0.99
N THR A 850 -21.82 -4.30 0.18
CA THR A 850 -21.47 -3.07 -0.54
C THR A 850 -22.40 -2.76 -1.73
N GLY A 851 -22.91 -1.53 -1.81
CA GLY A 851 -23.66 -0.99 -2.96
C GLY A 851 -24.91 -0.17 -2.57
N TRP A 852 -25.02 1.04 -3.14
CA TRP A 852 -26.12 2.03 -3.00
C TRP A 852 -26.28 2.72 -1.62
N PRO A 853 -26.87 3.94 -1.55
CA PRO A 853 -26.95 4.77 -0.32
C PRO A 853 -27.72 4.14 0.87
N SER A 854 -28.27 2.94 0.69
CA SER A 854 -29.16 2.26 1.63
C SER A 854 -28.46 1.39 2.68
N ASN A 855 -27.13 1.28 2.67
CA ASN A 855 -26.37 0.44 3.63
C ASN A 855 -25.44 1.19 4.59
N ALA A 856 -25.36 2.53 4.50
CA ALA A 856 -24.49 3.39 5.33
C ALA A 856 -23.04 2.87 5.50
N GLY A 857 -22.41 2.39 4.42
CA GLY A 857 -21.03 1.88 4.42
C GLY A 857 -20.89 0.36 4.65
N GLY A 858 -22.00 -0.36 4.77
CA GLY A 858 -22.01 -1.83 4.94
C GLY A 858 -21.68 -2.26 6.38
N ARG A 859 -21.09 -3.46 6.52
CA ARG A 859 -20.52 -3.95 7.79
C ARG A 859 -19.23 -4.71 7.54
N LEU A 860 -18.45 -4.91 8.59
CA LEU A 860 -17.29 -5.81 8.53
C LEU A 860 -17.65 -7.22 8.98
N VAL A 861 -17.07 -8.20 8.32
CA VAL A 861 -17.21 -9.63 8.62
C VAL A 861 -15.81 -10.23 8.78
N GLY A 862 -15.65 -11.16 9.70
CA GLY A 862 -14.41 -11.93 9.87
C GLY A 862 -13.69 -11.60 11.17
N SER A 863 -12.36 -11.67 11.17
CA SER A 863 -11.55 -11.31 12.34
C SER A 863 -11.24 -9.81 12.39
N LEU A 864 -10.54 -9.34 13.42
CA LEU A 864 -9.92 -8.01 13.44
C LEU A 864 -8.59 -7.92 12.67
N SER A 865 -8.08 -9.04 12.15
CA SER A 865 -6.87 -9.03 11.33
C SER A 865 -7.14 -8.34 9.98
N GLY A 866 -6.30 -7.38 9.62
CA GLY A 866 -6.48 -6.57 8.40
C GLY A 866 -7.50 -5.43 8.52
N LEU A 867 -8.00 -5.15 9.74
CA LEU A 867 -8.97 -4.08 9.99
C LEU A 867 -8.62 -2.71 9.36
N PRO A 868 -7.36 -2.21 9.38
CA PRO A 868 -7.04 -0.93 8.74
C PRO A 868 -7.39 -0.90 7.24
N TYR A 869 -7.14 -1.99 6.53
CA TYR A 869 -7.46 -2.11 5.11
C TYR A 869 -8.97 -2.19 4.87
N ALA A 870 -9.67 -2.97 5.70
CA ALA A 870 -11.13 -3.08 5.62
C ALA A 870 -11.83 -1.74 5.92
N LEU A 871 -11.32 -0.95 6.86
CA LEU A 871 -11.82 0.40 7.15
C LEU A 871 -11.56 1.35 5.98
N ALA A 872 -10.37 1.31 5.37
CA ALA A 872 -10.06 2.11 4.20
C ALA A 872 -10.96 1.74 3.00
N GLU A 873 -11.20 0.45 2.77
CA GLU A 873 -12.11 -0.03 1.73
C GLU A 873 -13.57 0.38 2.00
N ALA A 874 -14.02 0.27 3.25
CA ALA A 874 -15.36 0.71 3.64
C ALA A 874 -15.54 2.22 3.44
N GLU A 875 -14.54 3.03 3.79
CA GLU A 875 -14.54 4.47 3.58
C GLU A 875 -14.52 4.83 2.09
N GLN A 876 -13.70 4.15 1.29
CA GLN A 876 -13.69 4.32 -0.17
C GLN A 876 -15.07 4.03 -0.77
N ASN A 877 -15.70 2.92 -0.38
CA ASN A 877 -17.05 2.57 -0.83
C ASN A 877 -18.12 3.54 -0.34
N PHE A 878 -17.89 4.22 0.79
CA PHE A 878 -18.80 5.23 1.32
C PHE A 878 -18.70 6.57 0.59
N LEU A 879 -17.49 6.96 0.16
CA LEU A 879 -17.22 8.24 -0.51
C LEU A 879 -17.46 8.19 -2.03
N VAL A 880 -17.40 7.02 -2.66
CA VAL A 880 -17.61 6.85 -4.10
C VAL A 880 -19.10 6.52 -4.38
N PRO A 881 -19.83 7.37 -5.14
CA PRO A 881 -21.28 7.23 -5.39
C PRO A 881 -21.73 5.93 -6.07
#